data_AF-A0A1D9PS92-F1
#
_entry.id   AF-A0A1D9PS92-F1
#
_cell.length_a   1.000
_cell.length_b   1.000
_cell.length_c   1.000
_cell.angle_alpha   90.00
_cell.angle_beta   90.00
_cell.angle_gamma   90.00
#
_symmetry.space_group_name_H-M   'P 1'
#
loop_
_entity.id
_entity.type
_entity.pdbx_description
1 polymer ?
#
loop_
_entity_poly.entity_id
_entity_poly.type
_entity_poly.pdbx_seq_one_letter_code
_entity_poly.pdbx_strand_id
1 'polypeptide(L)'
;MATANHIHLTTEDTGVYKLKSQNSETATKISELLQENHYKHHIFFNAEGFHNHIVHHLLTLYGLGASASVIERHYKNNASYQRPFVLSGNQPPIDMSTPDNFKNHLGKEDYYRDFLVFWQQEIESKGWKDVLKEHVFAGDAKADDMLGRMFAGFLHPIIHLGFGIEFNQPAIIAEALAQASVHDDWITKYFLDVEKNAQPGNKTIPQLLEEIRVDKKLSTAAEWSDGNKIRDGILARAPDEMVKYASQWTVGKGELEAKTAQMMNSAVYFTAAAQRPPKQVKFDFYYMHCVTSSIFFTSFNKQDFLSEAQKTRLLEWKGRIDLAMYASRRSAQLLLEEISGYVPKHLEAGDAAWGGIFQRLFEFEDDGHAVKFVRAVAHAQVVNQGYEGEDWAKIKDLMWLKIGNMIADSVEDTGATWARNVGFDEAWTDFEDRPRQEHLQETEKQSIADVQSVPARITRPQSLTHLAIKQKFIPTPPNSHLKTTEAEFVDFDGPNGPVNLTGVSFLLLKFRFGPLPWAPLSEIYGRKAAVLTAVFISTCFYFASTTAKDIQTLLWTRFFAGIFGSALVTNTGGVLIDIWAPQSRGTAIVGYAFAIIRDTVSHRFKLQPWVPLQEEQPHETNWNGDGAEYVSDIMQMVVVLAGALFLSETYSDALLVAKAHRLRQDIGNWALHSRNKEQSSSLGEMANKFLMRRFRLLVTPICFLMVLYSFAYGILYLYLAAVPVQFGPGGGYRPVTSELPFLALLLGTIFSGTANTIFEANENQPVPKDHLPPMMIGSIFFAAGLFVFGWTSLSNIY
;
A
#
# COMPACT_ATOMS: atom_id res chain seq x y z
N MET A 1 36.46 -11.43 -13.76
CA MET A 1 36.71 -9.98 -13.54
C MET A 1 35.38 -9.26 -13.63
N ALA A 2 35.15 -8.30 -12.75
CA ALA A 2 33.92 -7.52 -12.75
C ALA A 2 33.85 -6.60 -13.99
N THR A 3 32.66 -6.45 -14.57
CA THR A 3 32.37 -5.60 -15.74
C THR A 3 31.09 -4.81 -15.51
N ALA A 4 30.62 -4.06 -16.51
CA ALA A 4 29.35 -3.33 -16.41
C ALA A 4 28.11 -4.24 -16.28
N ASN A 5 28.24 -5.52 -16.65
CA ASN A 5 27.14 -6.50 -16.65
C ASN A 5 27.40 -7.70 -15.73
N HIS A 6 28.63 -7.83 -15.23
CA HIS A 6 29.06 -8.98 -14.45
C HIS A 6 29.61 -8.58 -13.08
N ILE A 7 28.97 -9.07 -12.02
CA ILE A 7 29.40 -8.87 -10.63
C ILE A 7 30.38 -9.98 -10.26
N HIS A 8 31.52 -9.61 -9.69
CA HIS A 8 32.56 -10.54 -9.30
C HIS A 8 33.37 -10.01 -8.13
N LEU A 9 33.26 -10.68 -6.98
CA LEU A 9 34.02 -10.42 -5.77
C LEU A 9 35.09 -11.49 -5.53
N THR A 10 36.21 -11.05 -4.97
CA THR A 10 37.37 -11.83 -4.53
C THR A 10 37.62 -11.60 -3.05
N THR A 11 38.47 -12.43 -2.42
CA THR A 11 38.81 -12.29 -1.00
C THR A 11 39.49 -10.96 -0.64
N GLU A 12 40.00 -10.23 -1.64
CA GLU A 12 40.63 -8.93 -1.47
C GLU A 12 39.60 -7.78 -1.40
N ASP A 13 38.38 -7.99 -1.90
CA ASP A 13 37.30 -6.99 -1.95
C ASP A 13 36.63 -6.81 -0.58
N THR A 14 37.39 -6.30 0.39
CA THR A 14 36.98 -6.29 1.81
C THR A 14 36.24 -5.02 2.26
N GLY A 15 36.16 -4.01 1.39
CA GLY A 15 35.62 -2.69 1.71
C GLY A 15 36.51 -1.88 2.66
N VAL A 16 36.04 -0.69 3.07
CA VAL A 16 36.81 0.26 3.89
C VAL A 16 36.87 -0.11 5.36
N TYR A 17 35.91 -0.90 5.84
CA TYR A 17 35.90 -1.44 7.19
C TYR A 17 35.73 -2.95 7.16
N LYS A 18 36.67 -3.64 7.79
CA LYS A 18 36.82 -5.10 7.82
C LYS A 18 36.97 -5.57 9.27
N LEU A 19 36.09 -6.47 9.68
CA LEU A 19 36.20 -7.14 10.99
C LEU A 19 37.04 -8.44 10.88
N LYS A 20 36.77 -9.25 9.86
CA LYS A 20 37.42 -10.55 9.62
C LYS A 20 37.68 -10.75 8.12
N SER A 21 38.72 -11.50 7.78
CA SER A 21 38.99 -11.93 6.39
C SER A 21 37.88 -12.82 5.85
N GLN A 22 37.59 -12.65 4.56
CA GLN A 22 36.66 -13.48 3.81
C GLN A 22 37.35 -14.68 3.16
N ASN A 23 36.55 -15.66 2.73
CA ASN A 23 37.04 -16.85 2.03
C ASN A 23 36.46 -16.95 0.61
N SER A 24 37.11 -17.76 -0.23
CA SER A 24 36.76 -17.88 -1.65
C SER A 24 35.35 -18.45 -1.87
N GLU A 25 34.89 -19.34 -0.99
CA GLU A 25 33.53 -19.89 -1.02
C GLU A 25 32.48 -18.78 -0.88
N THR A 26 32.65 -17.93 0.14
CA THR A 26 31.75 -16.82 0.41
C THR A 26 31.84 -15.76 -0.68
N ALA A 27 33.04 -15.47 -1.21
CA ALA A 27 33.25 -14.56 -2.34
C ALA A 27 32.49 -15.03 -3.60
N THR A 28 32.52 -16.34 -3.85
CA THR A 28 31.79 -16.96 -4.97
C THR A 28 30.30 -16.85 -4.75
N LYS A 29 29.81 -17.22 -3.55
CA LYS A 29 28.39 -17.18 -3.21
C LYS A 29 27.81 -15.76 -3.30
N ILE A 30 28.48 -14.75 -2.76
CA ILE A 30 27.98 -13.37 -2.87
C ILE A 30 27.94 -12.89 -4.32
N SER A 31 28.95 -13.25 -5.14
CA SER A 31 28.97 -12.90 -6.56
C SER A 31 27.76 -13.47 -7.28
N GLU A 32 27.42 -14.74 -7.03
CA GLU A 32 26.23 -15.41 -7.59
C GLU A 32 24.93 -14.71 -7.16
N LEU A 33 24.76 -14.42 -5.87
CA LEU A 33 23.53 -13.83 -5.33
C LEU A 33 23.32 -12.38 -5.78
N LEU A 34 24.39 -11.58 -5.82
CA LEU A 34 24.32 -10.22 -6.35
C LEU A 34 24.06 -10.21 -7.86
N GLN A 35 24.67 -11.13 -8.60
CA GLN A 35 24.38 -11.29 -10.03
C GLN A 35 22.92 -11.71 -10.25
N GLU A 36 22.38 -12.57 -9.39
CA GLU A 36 20.97 -12.94 -9.43
C GLU A 36 20.06 -11.74 -9.14
N ASN A 37 20.39 -10.93 -8.13
CA ASN A 37 19.68 -9.69 -7.82
C ASN A 37 19.65 -8.75 -9.04
N HIS A 38 20.81 -8.54 -9.67
CA HIS A 38 20.99 -7.68 -10.85
C HIS A 38 20.04 -8.05 -12.00
N TYR A 39 19.77 -9.36 -12.19
CA TYR A 39 18.91 -9.83 -13.27
C TYR A 39 17.45 -9.98 -12.90
N LYS A 40 17.14 -10.38 -11.66
CA LYS A 40 15.79 -10.78 -11.26
C LYS A 40 15.00 -9.66 -10.60
N HIS A 41 15.65 -8.67 -9.98
CA HIS A 41 14.99 -7.74 -9.10
C HIS A 41 15.19 -6.30 -9.54
N HIS A 42 14.11 -5.52 -9.47
CA HIS A 42 14.16 -4.10 -9.83
C HIS A 42 14.94 -3.34 -8.75
N ILE A 43 15.47 -2.15 -9.06
CA ILE A 43 16.11 -1.29 -8.06
C ILE A 43 15.13 -0.76 -7.01
N PHE A 44 13.82 -0.90 -7.28
CA PHE A 44 12.73 -0.58 -6.37
C PHE A 44 11.95 -1.86 -6.07
N PHE A 45 11.70 -2.18 -4.81
CA PHE A 45 10.98 -3.40 -4.44
C PHE A 45 9.45 -3.25 -4.55
N ASN A 46 8.92 -2.04 -4.69
CA ASN A 46 7.50 -1.79 -4.89
C ASN A 46 7.24 -0.60 -5.83
N ALA A 47 5.98 -0.38 -6.20
CA ALA A 47 5.55 0.76 -7.02
C ALA A 47 5.42 2.08 -6.24
N GLU A 48 5.75 2.09 -4.95
CA GLU A 48 5.79 3.30 -4.12
C GLU A 48 7.21 3.94 -4.14
N GLY A 49 8.15 3.35 -4.90
CA GLY A 49 9.51 3.86 -5.08
C GLY A 49 10.48 3.49 -3.97
N PHE A 50 10.19 2.44 -3.17
CA PHE A 50 11.11 2.00 -2.13
C PHE A 50 12.22 1.12 -2.69
N HIS A 51 13.43 1.33 -2.18
CA HIS A 51 14.67 0.83 -2.77
C HIS A 51 15.00 -0.61 -2.39
N ASN A 52 15.51 -1.37 -3.36
CA ASN A 52 16.08 -2.69 -3.11
C ASN A 52 17.41 -2.58 -2.35
N HIS A 53 17.44 -3.12 -1.12
CA HIS A 53 18.61 -3.06 -0.24
C HIS A 53 19.56 -4.26 -0.34
N ILE A 54 19.30 -5.26 -1.19
CA ILE A 54 20.07 -6.51 -1.26
C ILE A 54 21.56 -6.22 -1.45
N VAL A 55 21.92 -5.37 -2.42
CA VAL A 55 23.31 -5.00 -2.69
C VAL A 55 23.97 -4.42 -1.43
N HIS A 56 23.28 -3.47 -0.78
CA HIS A 56 23.80 -2.78 0.40
C HIS A 56 23.98 -3.73 1.58
N HIS A 57 23.03 -4.64 1.79
CA HIS A 57 23.04 -5.58 2.88
C HIS A 57 24.12 -6.65 2.69
N LEU A 58 24.14 -7.34 1.55
CA LEU A 58 25.07 -8.44 1.32
C LEU A 58 26.53 -7.98 1.29
N LEU A 59 26.83 -6.84 0.66
CA LEU A 59 28.20 -6.31 0.64
C LEU A 59 28.67 -5.88 2.03
N THR A 60 27.77 -5.38 2.88
CA THR A 60 28.07 -5.06 4.28
C THR A 60 28.40 -6.33 5.07
N LEU A 61 27.57 -7.38 4.97
CA LEU A 61 27.83 -8.68 5.61
C LEU A 61 29.14 -9.28 5.12
N TYR A 62 29.40 -9.20 3.81
CA TYR A 62 30.63 -9.70 3.21
C TYR A 62 31.86 -8.96 3.72
N GLY A 63 31.87 -7.62 3.69
CA GLY A 63 32.99 -6.82 4.21
C GLY A 63 33.27 -7.07 5.70
N LEU A 64 32.25 -7.43 6.48
CA LEU A 64 32.38 -7.77 7.90
C LEU A 64 32.80 -9.23 8.16
N GLY A 65 32.90 -10.08 7.15
CA GLY A 65 33.35 -11.47 7.33
C GLY A 65 32.25 -12.48 7.66
N ALA A 66 30.97 -12.18 7.35
CA ALA A 66 29.87 -13.14 7.50
C ALA A 66 30.05 -14.37 6.59
N SER A 67 29.55 -15.54 7.01
CA SER A 67 29.65 -16.77 6.21
C SER A 67 28.71 -16.77 5.00
N ALA A 68 29.01 -17.61 4.01
CA ALA A 68 28.14 -17.87 2.86
C ALA A 68 26.69 -18.19 3.27
N SER A 69 26.49 -18.98 4.33
CA SER A 69 25.16 -19.34 4.85
C SER A 69 24.38 -18.14 5.39
N VAL A 70 25.05 -17.22 6.08
CA VAL A 70 24.43 -15.98 6.60
C VAL A 70 24.04 -15.08 5.43
N ILE A 71 24.93 -14.88 4.46
CA ILE A 71 24.68 -14.08 3.26
C ILE A 71 23.50 -14.66 2.47
N GLU A 72 23.46 -15.97 2.26
CA GLU A 72 22.38 -16.64 1.53
C GLU A 72 21.03 -16.54 2.27
N ARG A 73 21.03 -16.69 3.59
CA ARG A 73 19.82 -16.50 4.42
C ARG A 73 19.25 -15.09 4.22
N HIS A 74 20.10 -14.07 4.35
CA HIS A 74 19.69 -12.67 4.20
C HIS A 74 19.25 -12.33 2.78
N TYR A 75 19.90 -12.89 1.76
CA TYR A 75 19.44 -12.79 0.38
C TYR A 75 18.04 -13.37 0.23
N LYS A 76 17.78 -14.60 0.69
CA LYS A 76 16.46 -15.24 0.55
C LYS A 76 15.36 -14.44 1.24
N ASN A 77 15.63 -13.91 2.44
CA ASN A 77 14.68 -13.06 3.14
C ASN A 77 14.38 -11.79 2.33
N ASN A 78 15.44 -11.09 1.89
CA ASN A 78 15.29 -9.83 1.15
C ASN A 78 14.67 -10.00 -0.25
N ALA A 79 15.02 -11.07 -0.96
CA ALA A 79 14.53 -11.39 -2.30
C ALA A 79 13.04 -11.75 -2.32
N SER A 80 12.49 -12.22 -1.19
CA SER A 80 11.12 -12.74 -1.09
C SER A 80 10.01 -11.72 -1.40
N TYR A 81 10.33 -10.43 -1.30
CA TYR A 81 9.39 -9.31 -1.47
C TYR A 81 9.82 -8.32 -2.56
N GLN A 82 10.88 -8.62 -3.30
CA GLN A 82 11.37 -7.73 -4.35
C GLN A 82 10.45 -7.77 -5.57
N ARG A 83 10.21 -6.60 -6.16
CA ARG A 83 9.57 -6.49 -7.47
C ARG A 83 10.44 -7.22 -8.52
N PRO A 84 9.84 -8.07 -9.37
CA PRO A 84 10.56 -8.69 -10.47
C PRO A 84 11.03 -7.63 -11.48
N PHE A 85 12.26 -7.75 -11.92
CA PHE A 85 12.79 -6.99 -13.04
C PHE A 85 12.55 -7.75 -14.33
N VAL A 86 11.71 -7.20 -15.20
CA VAL A 86 11.49 -7.76 -16.53
C VAL A 86 12.43 -7.06 -17.49
N LEU A 87 13.65 -7.59 -17.63
CA LEU A 87 14.56 -7.24 -18.73
C LEU A 87 13.96 -7.55 -20.12
N SER A 88 12.89 -8.34 -20.16
CA SER A 88 12.26 -8.91 -21.36
C SER A 88 10.87 -8.29 -21.64
N GLY A 89 10.78 -6.96 -21.67
CA GLY A 89 9.69 -6.34 -22.42
C GLY A 89 9.91 -6.65 -23.90
N ASN A 90 8.87 -7.04 -24.65
CA ASN A 90 8.95 -7.31 -26.10
C ASN A 90 9.39 -6.10 -26.95
N GLN A 91 9.72 -4.96 -26.31
CA GLN A 91 10.19 -3.75 -26.97
C GLN A 91 11.68 -3.53 -26.67
N PRO A 92 12.49 -3.18 -27.70
CA PRO A 92 13.88 -2.81 -27.52
C PRO A 92 13.98 -1.58 -26.60
N PRO A 93 15.04 -1.47 -25.79
CA PRO A 93 15.24 -0.28 -24.96
C PRO A 93 15.34 0.97 -25.84
N ILE A 94 14.81 2.07 -25.33
CA ILE A 94 14.97 3.39 -25.95
C ILE A 94 16.44 3.77 -25.88
N ASP A 95 16.97 4.26 -27.00
CA ASP A 95 18.34 4.75 -27.06
C ASP A 95 18.47 6.08 -26.26
N MET A 96 19.05 5.98 -25.07
CA MET A 96 19.32 7.11 -24.18
C MET A 96 20.62 7.86 -24.53
N SER A 97 21.36 7.47 -25.57
CA SER A 97 22.53 8.23 -26.03
C SER A 97 22.14 9.58 -26.66
N THR A 98 20.91 9.68 -27.17
CA THR A 98 20.39 10.93 -27.73
C THR A 98 20.05 11.92 -26.62
N PRO A 99 20.56 13.16 -26.63
CA PRO A 99 20.34 14.15 -25.56
C PRO A 99 18.87 14.40 -25.24
N ASP A 100 18.01 14.47 -26.25
CA ASP A 100 16.56 14.67 -26.06
C ASP A 100 15.92 13.46 -25.38
N ASN A 101 16.27 12.24 -25.78
CA ASN A 101 15.76 11.03 -25.14
C ASN A 101 16.23 10.97 -23.69
N PHE A 102 17.51 11.19 -23.43
CA PHE A 102 18.04 11.21 -22.07
C PHE A 102 17.25 12.19 -21.19
N LYS A 103 17.14 13.45 -21.62
CA LYS A 103 16.47 14.51 -20.86
C LYS A 103 14.97 14.27 -20.65
N ASN A 104 14.26 13.81 -21.68
CA ASN A 104 12.79 13.66 -21.63
C ASN A 104 12.35 12.48 -20.75
N HIS A 105 13.26 11.57 -20.39
CA HIS A 105 12.97 10.38 -19.59
C HIS A 105 13.52 10.44 -18.16
N LEU A 106 14.31 11.45 -17.81
CA LEU A 106 14.78 11.67 -16.44
C LEU A 106 13.61 11.79 -15.45
N GLY A 107 13.80 11.25 -14.24
CA GLY A 107 12.82 11.27 -13.16
C GLY A 107 11.61 10.35 -13.37
N LYS A 108 11.66 9.45 -14.35
CA LYS A 108 10.57 8.50 -14.64
C LYS A 108 11.02 7.07 -14.41
N GLU A 109 10.45 6.44 -13.38
CA GLU A 109 10.77 5.07 -12.97
C GLU A 109 10.65 4.04 -14.08
N ASP A 110 9.65 4.18 -14.97
CA ASP A 110 9.39 3.23 -16.06
C ASP A 110 10.59 3.03 -17.01
N TYR A 111 11.51 3.99 -17.05
CA TYR A 111 12.69 3.98 -17.92
C TYR A 111 13.98 3.52 -17.22
N TYR A 112 13.88 2.95 -16.01
CA TYR A 112 15.05 2.42 -15.28
C TYR A 112 15.84 1.43 -16.13
N ARG A 113 15.15 0.51 -16.84
CA ARG A 113 15.79 -0.47 -17.73
C ARG A 113 16.61 0.21 -18.82
N ASP A 114 16.04 1.22 -19.46
CA ASP A 114 16.66 1.93 -20.58
C ASP A 114 17.91 2.69 -20.12
N PHE A 115 17.84 3.36 -18.96
CA PHE A 115 19.01 3.99 -18.35
C PHE A 115 20.06 2.96 -17.93
N LEU A 116 19.68 1.82 -17.36
CA LEU A 116 20.63 0.78 -16.97
C LEU A 116 21.42 0.27 -18.18
N VAL A 117 20.74 -0.07 -19.28
CA VAL A 117 21.39 -0.53 -20.51
C VAL A 117 22.34 0.54 -21.06
N PHE A 118 21.91 1.80 -21.08
CA PHE A 118 22.76 2.92 -21.51
C PHE A 118 24.02 3.07 -20.65
N TRP A 119 23.88 3.10 -19.33
CA TRP A 119 25.03 3.23 -18.43
C TRP A 119 25.98 2.03 -18.52
N GLN A 120 25.45 0.83 -18.74
CA GLN A 120 26.27 -0.35 -18.96
C GLN A 120 27.13 -0.22 -20.22
N GLN A 121 26.54 0.27 -21.32
CA GLN A 121 27.26 0.50 -22.58
C GLN A 121 28.31 1.60 -22.46
N GLU A 122 27.98 2.71 -21.82
CA GLU A 122 28.92 3.81 -21.58
C GLU A 122 30.11 3.35 -20.72
N ILE A 123 29.86 2.59 -19.66
CA ILE A 123 30.90 2.05 -18.79
C ILE A 123 31.79 1.05 -19.54
N GLU A 124 31.21 0.19 -20.38
CA GLU A 124 31.98 -0.76 -21.18
C GLU A 124 32.86 -0.05 -22.22
N SER A 125 32.38 1.05 -22.80
CA SER A 125 33.11 1.82 -23.81
C SER A 125 34.22 2.71 -23.23
N LYS A 126 33.96 3.40 -22.11
CA LYS A 126 34.83 4.46 -21.58
C LYS A 126 35.50 4.09 -20.25
N GLY A 127 34.97 3.09 -19.55
CA GLY A 127 35.33 2.80 -18.16
C GLY A 127 34.55 3.67 -17.16
N TRP A 128 34.18 3.09 -16.03
CA TRP A 128 33.32 3.76 -15.04
C TRP A 128 33.90 5.05 -14.46
N LYS A 129 35.23 5.17 -14.38
CA LYS A 129 35.89 6.38 -13.86
C LYS A 129 35.63 7.59 -14.76
N ASP A 130 35.77 7.41 -16.07
CA ASP A 130 35.60 8.51 -17.03
C ASP A 130 34.11 8.83 -17.24
N VAL A 131 33.23 7.83 -17.17
CA VAL A 131 31.77 8.03 -17.11
C VAL A 131 31.38 8.92 -15.93
N LEU A 132 31.91 8.66 -14.72
CA LEU A 132 31.61 9.51 -13.56
C LEU A 132 32.19 10.92 -13.70
N LYS A 133 33.41 11.07 -14.24
CA LYS A 133 33.98 12.41 -14.52
C LYS A 133 33.09 13.20 -15.46
N GLU A 134 32.65 12.57 -16.55
CA GLU A 134 31.87 13.23 -17.59
C GLU A 134 30.44 13.56 -17.12
N HIS A 135 29.77 12.61 -16.48
CA HIS A 135 28.33 12.71 -16.24
C HIS A 135 27.93 13.08 -14.83
N VAL A 136 28.84 13.07 -13.86
CA VAL A 136 28.53 13.38 -12.45
C VAL A 136 29.42 14.51 -11.92
N PHE A 137 30.68 14.58 -12.36
CA PHE A 137 31.66 15.50 -11.78
C PHE A 137 32.21 16.57 -12.73
N ALA A 138 31.68 16.70 -13.96
CA ALA A 138 32.18 17.67 -14.95
C ALA A 138 31.91 19.13 -14.54
N GLY A 139 30.89 19.37 -13.71
CA GLY A 139 30.51 20.70 -13.25
C GLY A 139 29.74 21.53 -14.29
N ASP A 140 29.25 20.90 -15.36
CA ASP A 140 28.25 21.48 -16.25
C ASP A 140 26.82 21.20 -15.76
N ALA A 141 25.82 21.80 -16.41
CA ALA A 141 24.43 21.68 -15.99
C ALA A 141 23.90 20.22 -16.00
N LYS A 142 24.42 19.35 -16.88
CA LYS A 142 24.02 17.94 -16.93
C LYS A 142 24.64 17.16 -15.78
N ALA A 143 25.93 17.39 -15.52
CA ALA A 143 26.64 16.78 -14.40
C ALA A 143 26.06 17.20 -13.05
N ASP A 144 25.71 18.48 -12.89
CA ASP A 144 25.10 19.00 -11.66
C ASP A 144 23.71 18.43 -11.41
N ASP A 145 22.89 18.21 -12.45
CA ASP A 145 21.61 17.52 -12.34
C ASP A 145 21.78 16.08 -11.85
N MET A 146 22.68 15.32 -12.49
CA MET A 146 22.98 13.94 -12.09
C MET A 146 23.58 13.86 -10.68
N LEU A 147 24.48 14.79 -10.32
CA LEU A 147 25.04 14.87 -8.97
C LEU A 147 23.96 15.19 -7.94
N GLY A 148 23.01 16.08 -8.24
CA GLY A 148 21.88 16.36 -7.36
C GLY A 148 20.99 15.14 -7.15
N ARG A 149 20.68 14.41 -8.24
CA ARG A 149 19.93 13.14 -8.18
C ARG A 149 20.65 12.05 -7.36
N MET A 150 21.98 12.11 -7.21
CA MET A 150 22.70 11.20 -6.32
C MET A 150 22.28 11.32 -4.85
N PHE A 151 21.81 12.50 -4.44
CA PHE A 151 21.32 12.80 -3.09
C PHE A 151 19.80 12.66 -2.94
N ALA A 152 19.09 12.31 -4.01
CA ALA A 152 17.65 12.07 -3.97
C ALA A 152 17.30 10.73 -3.29
N GLY A 153 16.01 10.45 -3.14
CA GLY A 153 15.52 9.17 -2.63
C GLY A 153 16.09 8.78 -1.26
N PHE A 154 16.32 9.75 -0.35
CA PHE A 154 17.00 9.53 0.94
C PHE A 154 18.41 8.93 0.79
N LEU A 155 19.20 9.46 -0.13
CA LEU A 155 20.62 9.12 -0.35
C LEU A 155 20.86 7.73 -0.94
N HIS A 156 19.83 7.02 -1.39
CA HIS A 156 20.02 5.66 -1.92
C HIS A 156 20.93 5.61 -3.15
N PRO A 157 20.86 6.53 -4.14
CA PRO A 157 21.77 6.46 -5.28
C PRO A 157 23.24 6.67 -4.89
N ILE A 158 23.57 7.65 -4.03
CA ILE A 158 24.94 7.84 -3.55
C ILE A 158 25.43 6.71 -2.64
N ILE A 159 24.54 6.08 -1.85
CA ILE A 159 24.87 4.87 -1.07
C ILE A 159 25.19 3.71 -2.03
N HIS A 160 24.36 3.51 -3.06
CA HIS A 160 24.55 2.46 -4.05
C HIS A 160 25.84 2.67 -4.86
N LEU A 161 26.11 3.91 -5.29
CA LEU A 161 27.37 4.32 -5.92
C LEU A 161 28.57 4.07 -4.99
N GLY A 162 28.41 4.39 -3.71
CA GLY A 162 29.40 4.18 -2.66
C GLY A 162 29.82 2.71 -2.56
N PHE A 163 28.86 1.79 -2.52
CA PHE A 163 29.13 0.34 -2.55
C PHE A 163 29.81 -0.10 -3.85
N GLY A 164 29.36 0.40 -5.00
CA GLY A 164 29.96 0.09 -6.30
C GLY A 164 31.43 0.51 -6.39
N ILE A 165 31.78 1.70 -5.89
CA ILE A 165 33.16 2.20 -5.86
C ILE A 165 33.98 1.47 -4.80
N GLU A 166 33.43 1.28 -3.61
CA GLU A 166 34.10 0.62 -2.49
C GLU A 166 34.55 -0.82 -2.83
N PHE A 167 33.68 -1.58 -3.48
CA PHE A 167 33.94 -2.98 -3.85
C PHE A 167 34.37 -3.15 -5.32
N ASN A 168 34.65 -2.05 -6.03
CA ASN A 168 35.10 -2.03 -7.43
C ASN A 168 34.19 -2.86 -8.36
N GLN A 169 32.87 -2.64 -8.29
CA GLN A 169 31.85 -3.36 -9.06
C GLN A 169 31.18 -2.42 -10.08
N PRO A 170 31.60 -2.41 -11.37
CA PRO A 170 31.06 -1.49 -12.37
C PRO A 170 29.57 -1.70 -12.67
N ALA A 171 29.06 -2.93 -12.56
CA ALA A 171 27.63 -3.20 -12.68
C ALA A 171 26.78 -2.46 -11.63
N ILE A 172 27.26 -2.43 -10.37
CA ILE A 172 26.60 -1.69 -9.27
C ILE A 172 26.72 -0.17 -9.51
N ILE A 173 27.82 0.30 -10.11
CA ILE A 173 27.95 1.71 -10.51
C ILE A 173 26.93 2.06 -11.60
N ALA A 174 26.69 1.17 -12.57
CA ALA A 174 25.68 1.34 -13.60
C ALA A 174 24.26 1.39 -12.98
N GLU A 175 23.97 0.50 -12.04
CA GLU A 175 22.71 0.51 -11.26
C GLU A 175 22.52 1.83 -10.52
N ALA A 176 23.56 2.37 -9.86
CA ALA A 176 23.50 3.64 -9.15
C ALA A 176 23.17 4.82 -10.09
N LEU A 177 23.81 4.86 -11.27
CA LEU A 177 23.57 5.89 -12.27
C LEU A 177 22.16 5.79 -12.86
N ALA A 178 21.69 4.57 -13.14
CA ALA A 178 20.32 4.34 -13.60
C ALA A 178 19.30 4.73 -12.53
N GLN A 179 19.56 4.38 -11.27
CA GLN A 179 18.73 4.75 -10.13
C GLN A 179 18.65 6.28 -9.96
N ALA A 180 19.78 6.97 -10.05
CA ALA A 180 19.80 8.44 -10.02
C ALA A 180 18.99 9.03 -11.19
N SER A 181 19.13 8.47 -12.39
CA SER A 181 18.44 8.96 -13.60
C SER A 181 16.91 8.93 -13.47
N VAL A 182 16.36 7.99 -12.70
CA VAL A 182 14.91 7.86 -12.49
C VAL A 182 14.38 8.53 -11.22
N HIS A 183 15.26 9.06 -10.37
CA HIS A 183 14.86 9.88 -9.22
C HIS A 183 14.55 11.32 -9.63
N ASP A 184 13.80 12.05 -8.80
CA ASP A 184 13.53 13.48 -8.99
C ASP A 184 14.76 14.36 -8.68
N ASP A 185 14.75 15.61 -9.17
CA ASP A 185 15.86 16.57 -9.13
C ASP A 185 15.61 17.76 -8.19
N TRP A 186 14.53 17.76 -7.40
CA TRP A 186 14.15 18.91 -6.58
C TRP A 186 15.27 19.38 -5.63
N ILE A 187 16.16 18.47 -5.23
CA ILE A 187 17.26 18.76 -4.30
C ILE A 187 18.44 19.47 -4.97
N THR A 188 18.58 19.35 -6.30
CA THR A 188 19.66 19.98 -7.07
C THR A 188 19.64 21.50 -6.88
N LYS A 189 18.45 22.10 -6.98
CA LYS A 189 18.29 23.55 -6.77
C LYS A 189 18.76 24.00 -5.39
N TYR A 190 18.43 23.24 -4.34
CA TYR A 190 18.87 23.54 -2.98
C TYR A 190 20.40 23.58 -2.89
N PHE A 191 21.10 22.57 -3.42
CA PHE A 191 22.56 22.56 -3.35
C PHE A 191 23.21 23.71 -4.11
N LEU A 192 22.73 24.03 -5.30
CA LEU A 192 23.26 25.13 -6.11
C LEU A 192 23.01 26.49 -5.46
N ASP A 193 21.83 26.71 -4.87
CA ASP A 193 21.52 27.93 -4.13
C ASP A 193 22.41 28.06 -2.89
N VAL A 194 22.65 26.97 -2.15
CA VAL A 194 23.58 26.97 -1.01
C VAL A 194 25.01 27.24 -1.44
N GLU A 195 25.49 26.59 -2.50
CA GLU A 195 26.84 26.74 -3.04
C GLU A 195 27.10 28.19 -3.49
N LYS A 196 26.12 28.80 -4.16
CA LYS A 196 26.19 30.20 -4.58
C LYS A 196 26.31 31.19 -3.40
N ASN A 197 25.70 30.87 -2.27
CA ASN A 197 25.72 31.70 -1.06
C ASN A 197 26.86 31.33 -0.10
N ALA A 198 27.59 30.24 -0.36
CA ALA A 198 28.67 29.78 0.50
C ALA A 198 29.83 30.77 0.53
N GLN A 199 30.35 31.02 1.73
CA GLN A 199 31.54 31.82 1.97
C GLN A 199 32.49 31.01 2.85
N PRO A 200 33.82 31.07 2.59
CA PRO A 200 34.79 30.36 3.42
C PRO A 200 34.59 30.67 4.91
N GLY A 201 34.34 29.63 5.70
CA GLY A 201 34.04 29.73 7.11
C GLY A 201 34.60 28.56 7.92
N ASN A 202 34.69 28.76 9.23
CA ASN A 202 35.23 27.79 10.18
C ASN A 202 34.13 27.14 11.06
N LYS A 203 32.85 27.36 10.73
CA LYS A 203 31.73 26.77 11.46
C LYS A 203 31.78 25.25 11.36
N THR A 204 31.55 24.60 12.49
CA THR A 204 31.49 23.13 12.59
C THR A 204 30.06 22.66 12.46
N ILE A 205 29.83 21.43 11.96
CA ILE A 205 28.47 20.87 11.88
C ILE A 205 27.78 20.88 13.26
N PRO A 206 28.41 20.49 14.39
CA PRO A 206 27.76 20.56 15.70
C PRO A 206 27.32 21.98 16.11
N GLN A 207 28.08 23.02 15.75
CA GLN A 207 27.66 24.41 15.97
C GLN A 207 26.44 24.75 15.12
N LEU A 208 26.44 24.37 13.84
CA LEU A 208 25.33 24.63 12.92
C LEU A 208 24.06 23.87 13.34
N LEU A 209 24.17 22.64 13.85
CA LEU A 209 23.04 21.87 14.39
C LEU A 209 22.38 22.60 15.57
N GLU A 210 23.17 23.18 16.49
CA GLU A 210 22.63 23.94 17.61
C GLU A 210 21.99 25.25 17.13
N GLU A 211 22.62 25.97 16.20
CA GLU A 211 22.05 27.20 15.64
C GLU A 211 20.73 26.96 14.89
N ILE A 212 20.64 25.87 14.11
CA ILE A 212 19.41 25.42 13.44
C ILE A 212 18.31 25.11 14.45
N ARG A 213 18.64 24.45 15.57
CA ARG A 213 17.68 24.09 16.62
C ARG A 213 17.14 25.31 17.36
N VAL A 214 17.97 26.32 17.58
CA VAL A 214 17.57 27.57 18.24
C VAL A 214 16.71 28.43 17.33
N ASP A 215 16.94 28.41 16.01
CA ASP A 215 16.11 29.12 15.03
C ASP A 215 14.70 28.50 14.97
N LYS A 216 13.72 29.18 15.56
CA LYS A 216 12.33 28.69 15.63
C LYS A 216 11.64 28.65 14.29
N LYS A 217 11.99 29.54 13.35
CA LYS A 217 11.37 29.51 12.02
C LYS A 217 11.79 28.24 11.28
N LEU A 218 13.07 27.89 11.34
CA LEU A 218 13.59 26.70 10.68
C LEU A 218 13.23 25.41 11.43
N SER A 219 13.47 25.35 12.74
CA SER A 219 13.28 24.14 13.55
C SER A 219 11.83 23.68 13.65
N THR A 220 10.84 24.57 13.47
CA THR A 220 9.41 24.19 13.44
C THR A 220 8.81 24.19 12.04
N ALA A 221 9.61 24.40 10.99
CA ALA A 221 9.09 24.48 9.63
C ALA A 221 8.49 23.16 9.16
N ALA A 222 9.04 22.00 9.55
CA ALA A 222 8.46 20.70 9.21
C ALA A 222 7.20 20.37 10.02
N GLU A 223 6.16 19.89 9.34
CA GLU A 223 4.87 19.48 9.90
C GLU A 223 4.66 17.98 9.73
N TRP A 224 3.96 17.32 10.67
CA TRP A 224 3.79 15.85 10.65
C TRP A 224 3.17 15.33 9.36
N SER A 225 2.23 16.07 8.78
CA SER A 225 1.50 15.75 7.55
C SER A 225 2.31 15.92 6.26
N ASP A 226 3.50 16.52 6.28
CA ASP A 226 4.30 16.65 5.05
C ASP A 226 4.71 15.27 4.53
N GLY A 227 4.62 15.05 3.22
CA GLY A 227 5.11 13.85 2.56
C GLY A 227 6.64 13.75 2.69
N ASN A 228 7.36 14.66 2.04
CA ASN A 228 8.80 14.83 2.21
C ASN A 228 9.09 16.08 3.05
N LYS A 229 9.50 15.90 4.31
CA LYS A 229 9.67 17.05 5.24
C LYS A 229 10.83 17.99 4.87
N ILE A 230 11.75 17.59 3.98
CA ILE A 230 12.75 18.52 3.44
C ILE A 230 12.07 19.37 2.36
N ARG A 231 11.55 18.74 1.30
CA ARG A 231 10.98 19.45 0.14
C ARG A 231 9.69 20.20 0.50
N ASP A 232 8.72 19.49 1.06
CA ASP A 232 7.37 19.99 1.36
C ASP A 232 7.33 20.74 2.70
N GLY A 233 8.36 20.56 3.54
CA GLY A 233 8.49 21.21 4.85
C GLY A 233 9.51 22.34 4.87
N ILE A 234 10.78 21.99 5.08
CA ILE A 234 11.88 22.95 5.24
C ILE A 234 11.99 23.91 4.05
N LEU A 235 12.11 23.38 2.83
CA LEU A 235 12.32 24.20 1.63
C LEU A 235 11.05 24.95 1.19
N ALA A 236 9.87 24.51 1.63
CA ALA A 236 8.62 25.21 1.36
C ALA A 236 8.39 26.39 2.31
N ARG A 237 8.80 26.29 3.58
CA ARG A 237 8.43 27.24 4.64
C ARG A 237 9.60 28.03 5.23
N ALA A 238 10.82 27.52 5.16
CA ALA A 238 12.04 28.18 5.64
C ALA A 238 13.26 27.97 4.71
N PRO A 239 13.12 28.16 3.36
CA PRO A 239 14.23 27.94 2.44
C PRO A 239 15.42 28.87 2.69
N ASP A 240 15.15 30.15 2.98
CA ASP A 240 16.20 31.16 3.19
C ASP A 240 17.00 30.87 4.46
N GLU A 241 16.34 30.47 5.55
CA GLU A 241 17.01 30.05 6.79
C GLU A 241 17.85 28.80 6.56
N MET A 242 17.33 27.81 5.83
CA MET A 242 18.09 26.60 5.53
C MET A 242 19.34 26.93 4.71
N VAL A 243 19.22 27.78 3.68
CA VAL A 243 20.35 28.24 2.86
C VAL A 243 21.37 29.01 3.70
N LYS A 244 20.92 29.89 4.60
CA LYS A 244 21.79 30.65 5.52
C LYS A 244 22.67 29.75 6.39
N TYR A 245 22.14 28.65 6.94
CA TYR A 245 22.94 27.75 7.79
C TYR A 245 23.78 26.79 6.98
N ALA A 246 23.23 26.20 5.91
CA ALA A 246 23.95 25.24 5.08
C ALA A 246 25.13 25.86 4.33
N SER A 247 25.04 27.15 3.96
CA SER A 247 26.11 27.88 3.24
C SER A 247 27.35 28.16 4.11
N GLN A 248 27.23 28.02 5.43
CA GLN A 248 28.36 28.16 6.37
C GLN A 248 29.16 26.85 6.53
N TRP A 249 28.67 25.73 6.00
CA TRP A 249 29.44 24.50 5.90
C TRP A 249 30.33 24.54 4.66
N THR A 250 31.61 24.85 4.89
CA THR A 250 32.66 24.84 3.87
C THR A 250 33.85 23.97 4.30
N VAL A 251 34.57 23.45 3.31
CA VAL A 251 35.77 22.64 3.48
C VAL A 251 36.96 23.43 2.94
N GLY A 252 37.87 23.86 3.83
CA GLY A 252 39.06 24.61 3.45
C GLY A 252 40.08 23.76 2.69
N LYS A 253 40.99 24.43 1.99
CA LYS A 253 42.10 23.77 1.28
C LYS A 253 42.95 22.98 2.28
N GLY A 254 43.21 21.70 1.99
CA GLY A 254 43.96 20.81 2.89
C GLY A 254 43.19 20.32 4.13
N GLU A 255 41.90 20.66 4.29
CA GLU A 255 41.08 20.22 5.42
C GLU A 255 40.22 18.99 5.11
N LEU A 256 40.33 18.42 3.90
CA LEU A 256 39.43 17.37 3.40
C LEU A 256 39.31 16.17 4.37
N GLU A 257 40.43 15.69 4.92
CA GLU A 257 40.43 14.56 5.85
C GLU A 257 39.78 14.90 7.19
N ALA A 258 40.18 16.01 7.81
CA ALA A 258 39.61 16.48 9.09
C ALA A 258 38.11 16.77 8.97
N LYS A 259 37.68 17.41 7.87
CA LYS A 259 36.26 17.68 7.59
C LYS A 259 35.47 16.42 7.27
N THR A 260 36.11 15.40 6.68
CA THR A 260 35.49 14.07 6.51
C THR A 260 35.26 13.41 7.86
N ALA A 261 36.26 13.42 8.75
CA ALA A 261 36.12 12.92 10.12
C ALA A 261 35.01 13.66 10.90
N GLN A 262 34.96 14.99 10.77
CA GLN A 262 33.93 15.83 11.38
C GLN A 262 32.53 15.52 10.86
N MET A 263 32.35 15.34 9.54
CA MET A 263 31.07 14.95 8.96
C MET A 263 30.60 13.58 9.48
N MET A 264 31.50 12.59 9.52
CA MET A 264 31.17 11.25 10.05
C MET A 264 30.80 11.30 11.54
N ASN A 265 31.59 12.03 12.36
CA ASN A 265 31.30 12.20 13.79
C ASN A 265 29.95 12.86 14.01
N SER A 266 29.67 13.92 13.26
CA SER A 266 28.43 14.69 13.38
C SER A 266 27.21 13.88 12.95
N ALA A 267 27.31 13.13 11.85
CA ALA A 267 26.26 12.22 11.41
C ALA A 267 25.90 11.20 12.50
N VAL A 268 26.91 10.57 13.11
CA VAL A 268 26.70 9.64 14.23
C VAL A 268 26.15 10.36 15.45
N TYR A 269 26.66 11.55 15.78
CA TYR A 269 26.23 12.36 16.92
C TYR A 269 24.74 12.69 16.86
N PHE A 270 24.26 13.38 15.81
CA PHE A 270 22.86 13.78 15.78
C PHE A 270 21.90 12.59 15.62
N THR A 271 22.37 11.47 15.08
CA THR A 271 21.55 10.26 14.95
C THR A 271 21.41 9.54 16.28
N ALA A 272 22.52 9.33 17.00
CA ALA A 272 22.52 8.59 18.25
C ALA A 272 21.99 9.41 19.43
N ALA A 273 22.24 10.72 19.46
CA ALA A 273 21.85 11.59 20.57
C ALA A 273 20.38 12.06 20.49
N ALA A 274 19.70 11.89 19.34
CA ALA A 274 18.29 12.25 19.17
C ALA A 274 17.34 11.21 19.81
N GLN A 275 17.46 11.03 21.12
CA GLN A 275 16.67 10.09 21.92
C GLN A 275 15.54 10.80 22.67
N ARG A 276 14.52 10.04 23.07
CA ARG A 276 13.48 10.49 24.01
C ARG A 276 13.59 9.67 25.30
N PRO A 277 14.24 10.19 26.36
CA PRO A 277 14.61 9.41 27.56
C PRO A 277 13.52 8.56 28.21
N PRO A 278 12.25 9.01 28.32
CA PRO A 278 11.22 8.15 28.91
C PRO A 278 10.90 6.94 28.04
N LYS A 279 11.28 6.92 26.75
CA LYS A 279 10.92 5.89 25.77
C LYS A 279 12.06 4.90 25.52
N GLN A 280 11.72 3.74 24.96
CA GLN A 280 12.70 2.78 24.42
C GLN A 280 13.76 3.47 23.57
N VAL A 281 14.99 2.92 23.56
CA VAL A 281 16.06 3.40 22.67
C VAL A 281 15.61 3.10 21.26
N LYS A 282 15.46 4.14 20.43
CA LYS A 282 15.09 4.00 19.01
C LYS A 282 15.83 5.04 18.20
N PHE A 283 16.13 4.69 16.96
CA PHE A 283 16.89 5.54 16.03
C PHE A 283 15.99 6.01 14.90
N ASP A 284 16.20 7.25 14.48
CA ASP A 284 15.44 7.83 13.37
C ASP A 284 15.83 7.14 12.05
N PHE A 285 14.83 6.59 11.37
CA PHE A 285 14.98 5.91 10.09
C PHE A 285 15.63 6.78 9.01
N TYR A 286 15.47 8.10 9.03
CA TYR A 286 16.07 8.98 8.03
C TYR A 286 17.49 9.39 8.41
N TYR A 287 17.75 9.64 9.70
CA TYR A 287 19.10 9.96 10.17
C TYR A 287 20.09 8.81 9.96
N MET A 288 19.65 7.55 10.09
CA MET A 288 20.54 6.42 9.79
C MET A 288 21.08 6.42 8.35
N HIS A 289 20.35 6.97 7.38
CA HIS A 289 20.86 7.09 6.01
C HIS A 289 22.03 8.08 5.92
N CYS A 290 22.04 9.14 6.74
CA CYS A 290 23.17 10.07 6.85
C CYS A 290 24.42 9.37 7.40
N VAL A 291 24.26 8.44 8.34
CA VAL A 291 25.35 7.62 8.90
C VAL A 291 25.80 6.54 7.91
N THR A 292 24.88 5.79 7.31
CA THR A 292 25.21 4.76 6.32
C THR A 292 25.94 5.35 5.12
N SER A 293 25.55 6.51 4.62
CA SER A 293 26.22 7.16 3.49
C SER A 293 27.58 7.77 3.86
N SER A 294 27.84 8.13 5.13
CA SER A 294 29.08 8.81 5.52
C SER A 294 30.32 7.94 5.34
N ILE A 295 30.19 6.61 5.42
CA ILE A 295 31.29 5.65 5.28
C ILE A 295 32.03 5.79 3.94
N PHE A 296 31.28 6.06 2.85
CA PHE A 296 31.81 6.05 1.49
C PHE A 296 32.66 7.26 1.15
N PHE A 297 32.63 8.33 1.96
CA PHE A 297 33.45 9.52 1.71
C PHE A 297 34.95 9.22 1.82
N THR A 298 35.34 8.22 2.62
CA THR A 298 36.71 7.72 2.61
C THR A 298 37.06 6.99 1.31
N SER A 299 36.10 6.27 0.69
CA SER A 299 36.28 5.64 -0.63
C SER A 299 36.37 6.68 -1.75
N PHE A 300 35.52 7.72 -1.71
CA PHE A 300 35.53 8.80 -2.69
C PHE A 300 36.83 9.63 -2.60
N ASN A 301 37.31 9.92 -1.39
CA ASN A 301 38.55 10.68 -1.18
C ASN A 301 39.78 9.92 -1.70
N LYS A 302 39.77 8.58 -1.69
CA LYS A 302 40.83 7.72 -2.24
C LYS A 302 40.84 7.64 -3.77
N GLN A 303 39.84 8.17 -4.46
CA GLN A 303 39.81 8.10 -5.93
C GLN A 303 40.75 9.12 -6.55
N ASP A 304 41.81 8.66 -7.21
CA ASP A 304 42.80 9.53 -7.87
C ASP A 304 42.24 10.29 -9.07
N PHE A 305 41.14 9.78 -9.64
CA PHE A 305 40.52 10.37 -10.81
C PHE A 305 39.66 11.61 -10.47
N LEU A 306 39.33 11.82 -9.19
CA LEU A 306 38.64 13.01 -8.69
C LEU A 306 39.66 14.04 -8.19
N SER A 307 39.53 15.28 -8.66
CA SER A 307 40.29 16.40 -8.12
C SER A 307 39.93 16.70 -6.66
N GLU A 308 40.82 17.36 -5.94
CA GLU A 308 40.56 17.82 -4.56
C GLU A 308 39.31 18.73 -4.50
N ALA A 309 39.10 19.58 -5.51
CA ALA A 309 37.91 20.43 -5.60
C ALA A 309 36.61 19.63 -5.74
N GLN A 310 36.60 18.56 -6.57
CA GLN A 310 35.43 17.68 -6.70
C GLN A 310 35.15 16.91 -5.40
N LYS A 311 36.19 16.41 -4.72
CA LYS A 311 36.07 15.73 -3.42
C LYS A 311 35.51 16.68 -2.36
N THR A 312 36.03 17.91 -2.33
CA THR A 312 35.58 18.99 -1.43
C THR A 312 34.11 19.31 -1.66
N ARG A 313 33.70 19.56 -2.92
CA ARG A 313 32.31 19.86 -3.27
C ARG A 313 31.36 18.72 -2.87
N LEU A 314 31.74 17.48 -3.13
CA LEU A 314 30.95 16.30 -2.75
C LEU A 314 30.76 16.22 -1.22
N LEU A 315 31.82 16.46 -0.44
CA LEU A 315 31.77 16.48 1.03
C LEU A 315 30.96 17.66 1.57
N GLU A 316 31.03 18.82 0.93
CA GLU A 316 30.18 19.96 1.28
C GLU A 316 28.70 19.66 1.05
N TRP A 317 28.33 19.10 -0.09
CA TRP A 317 26.95 18.69 -0.37
C TRP A 317 26.47 17.66 0.66
N LYS A 318 27.33 16.72 1.06
CA LYS A 318 27.02 15.78 2.15
C LYS A 318 26.70 16.47 3.48
N GLY A 319 27.54 17.40 3.93
CA GLY A 319 27.24 18.13 5.16
C GLY A 319 25.98 18.99 5.05
N ARG A 320 25.74 19.61 3.90
CA ARG A 320 24.55 20.43 3.62
C ARG A 320 23.25 19.61 3.67
N ILE A 321 23.26 18.38 3.19
CA ILE A 321 22.09 17.50 3.29
C ILE A 321 21.89 16.96 4.70
N ASP A 322 22.95 16.70 5.45
CA ASP A 322 22.85 16.26 6.85
C ASP A 322 22.19 17.35 7.71
N LEU A 323 22.57 18.62 7.51
CA LEU A 323 21.94 19.76 8.18
C LEU A 323 20.45 19.88 7.81
N ALA A 324 20.10 19.73 6.53
CA ALA A 324 18.71 19.76 6.09
C ALA A 324 17.89 18.56 6.62
N MET A 325 18.50 17.37 6.68
CA MET A 325 17.88 16.19 7.27
C MET A 325 17.56 16.44 8.75
N TYR A 326 18.52 16.97 9.50
CA TYR A 326 18.33 17.33 10.92
C TYR A 326 17.22 18.36 11.13
N ALA A 327 17.24 19.46 10.36
CA ALA A 327 16.19 20.48 10.40
C ALA A 327 14.81 19.86 10.16
N SER A 328 14.70 18.98 9.16
CA SER A 328 13.44 18.38 8.72
C SER A 328 12.77 17.44 9.72
N ARG A 329 13.48 17.00 10.76
CA ARG A 329 12.90 16.20 11.86
C ARG A 329 12.73 17.04 13.12
N ARG A 330 12.38 18.32 12.94
CA ARG A 330 12.20 19.32 14.01
C ARG A 330 13.43 19.57 14.87
N SER A 331 14.63 19.36 14.31
CA SER A 331 15.89 19.67 14.99
C SER A 331 15.93 19.08 16.42
N ALA A 332 15.69 17.77 16.50
CA ALA A 332 15.53 17.05 17.77
C ALA A 332 16.65 17.38 18.77
N GLN A 333 16.30 17.48 20.05
CA GLN A 333 17.28 17.70 21.09
C GLN A 333 18.32 16.57 21.11
N LEU A 334 19.60 16.94 21.08
CA LEU A 334 20.72 16.00 21.08
C LEU A 334 21.21 15.80 22.52
N LEU A 335 20.90 14.65 23.11
CA LEU A 335 21.21 14.27 24.48
C LEU A 335 22.45 13.36 24.50
N LEU A 336 23.62 13.96 24.76
CA LEU A 336 24.89 13.23 24.78
C LEU A 336 24.96 12.25 25.96
N GLU A 337 24.31 12.61 27.06
CA GLU A 337 24.19 11.82 28.29
C GLU A 337 23.50 10.48 28.08
N GLU A 338 22.58 10.38 27.12
CA GLU A 338 21.90 9.13 26.76
C GLU A 338 22.84 8.14 26.08
N ILE A 339 23.95 8.63 25.50
CA ILE A 339 25.01 7.79 24.94
C ILE A 339 26.07 7.51 26.01
N SER A 340 26.59 8.55 26.68
CA SER A 340 27.68 8.38 27.64
C SER A 340 27.25 7.58 28.87
N GLY A 341 25.98 7.67 29.28
CA GLY A 341 25.39 6.90 30.37
C GLY A 341 24.88 5.52 29.97
N TYR A 342 24.89 5.16 28.68
CA TYR A 342 24.32 3.88 28.22
C TYR A 342 25.10 2.67 28.76
N VAL A 343 24.36 1.67 29.22
CA VAL A 343 24.89 0.36 29.66
C VAL A 343 24.32 -0.72 28.73
N PRO A 344 25.15 -1.44 27.95
CA PRO A 344 24.71 -2.52 27.07
C PRO A 344 23.91 -3.61 27.81
N LYS A 345 22.89 -4.17 27.16
CA LYS A 345 22.09 -5.29 27.71
C LYS A 345 22.92 -6.58 27.85
N HIS A 346 23.86 -6.80 26.93
CA HIS A 346 24.69 -8.01 26.86
C HIS A 346 26.15 -7.68 27.23
N LEU A 347 26.47 -7.82 28.52
CA LEU A 347 27.83 -7.58 29.06
C LEU A 347 28.68 -8.85 29.15
N GLU A 348 28.18 -9.99 28.66
CA GLU A 348 28.94 -11.24 28.62
C GLU A 348 30.23 -11.08 27.79
N ALA A 349 31.25 -11.88 28.10
CA ALA A 349 32.61 -11.71 27.59
C ALA A 349 32.66 -11.73 26.04
N GLY A 350 32.69 -10.54 25.44
CA GLY A 350 32.84 -10.33 23.99
C GLY A 350 31.60 -9.79 23.29
N ASP A 351 30.41 -9.89 23.87
CA ASP A 351 29.14 -9.49 23.22
C ASP A 351 29.02 -7.97 23.06
N ALA A 352 29.56 -7.22 24.02
CA ALA A 352 29.59 -5.77 23.97
C ALA A 352 30.73 -5.21 23.08
N ALA A 353 31.66 -6.06 22.60
CA ALA A 353 32.73 -5.65 21.70
C ALA A 353 32.26 -5.70 20.23
N TRP A 354 32.97 -5.04 19.30
CA TRP A 354 32.60 -5.02 17.88
C TRP A 354 32.30 -6.39 17.30
N GLY A 355 33.12 -7.40 17.62
CA GLY A 355 32.90 -8.78 17.17
C GLY A 355 31.57 -9.37 17.61
N GLY A 356 31.20 -9.19 18.89
CA GLY A 356 29.93 -9.65 19.44
C GLY A 356 28.73 -8.88 18.89
N ILE A 357 28.85 -7.55 18.78
CA ILE A 357 27.80 -6.69 18.19
C ILE A 357 27.49 -7.15 16.75
N PHE A 358 28.52 -7.33 15.92
CA PHE A 358 28.29 -7.79 14.54
C PHE A 358 27.75 -9.22 14.48
N GLN A 359 28.18 -10.11 15.37
CA GLN A 359 27.64 -11.48 15.42
C GLN A 359 26.14 -11.48 15.75
N ARG A 360 25.69 -10.63 16.68
CA ARG A 360 24.26 -10.44 16.97
C ARG A 360 23.51 -9.90 15.74
N LEU A 361 24.07 -8.91 15.06
CA LEU A 361 23.47 -8.32 13.86
C LEU A 361 23.48 -9.26 12.64
N PHE A 362 24.37 -10.25 12.58
CA PHE A 362 24.33 -11.28 11.54
C PHE A 362 23.12 -12.22 11.71
N GLU A 363 22.66 -12.41 12.95
CA GLU A 363 21.48 -13.21 13.28
C GLU A 363 20.17 -12.43 13.23
N PHE A 364 20.22 -11.09 13.37
CA PHE A 364 19.05 -10.24 13.26
C PHE A 364 18.54 -10.15 11.82
N GLU A 365 17.28 -10.53 11.59
CA GLU A 365 16.66 -10.52 10.26
C GLU A 365 16.04 -9.15 9.93
N ASP A 366 16.79 -8.32 9.21
CA ASP A 366 16.28 -7.09 8.57
C ASP A 366 16.71 -6.97 7.09
N ASP A 367 16.41 -5.82 6.50
CA ASP A 367 16.88 -5.37 5.18
C ASP A 367 18.28 -4.72 5.24
N GLY A 368 19.02 -4.97 6.33
CA GLY A 368 20.41 -4.59 6.54
C GLY A 368 20.63 -3.22 7.17
N HIS A 369 19.58 -2.49 7.56
CA HIS A 369 19.74 -1.13 8.12
C HIS A 369 20.61 -1.14 9.39
N ALA A 370 20.40 -2.11 10.29
CA ALA A 370 21.15 -2.19 11.54
C ALA A 370 22.65 -2.44 11.30
N VAL A 371 22.98 -3.47 10.51
CA VAL A 371 24.38 -3.84 10.24
C VAL A 371 25.12 -2.79 9.42
N LYS A 372 24.44 -2.13 8.46
CA LYS A 372 24.99 -0.99 7.70
C LYS A 372 25.32 0.19 8.61
N PHE A 373 24.41 0.52 9.53
CA PHE A 373 24.61 1.60 10.49
C PHE A 373 25.81 1.33 11.39
N VAL A 374 25.86 0.14 12.02
CA VAL A 374 26.94 -0.20 12.94
C VAL A 374 28.29 -0.31 12.24
N ARG A 375 28.33 -0.80 10.99
CA ARG A 375 29.54 -0.77 10.16
C ARG A 375 30.06 0.65 9.96
N ALA A 376 29.17 1.61 9.65
CA ALA A 376 29.54 3.00 9.47
C ALA A 376 30.03 3.66 10.78
N VAL A 377 29.42 3.34 11.93
CA VAL A 377 29.88 3.79 13.26
C VAL A 377 31.28 3.26 13.58
N ALA A 378 31.51 1.97 13.35
CA ALA A 378 32.81 1.35 13.61
C ALA A 378 33.91 1.92 12.70
N HIS A 379 33.58 2.21 11.43
CA HIS A 379 34.48 2.93 10.53
C HIS A 379 34.74 4.37 10.98
N ALA A 380 33.70 5.09 11.41
CA ALA A 380 33.82 6.46 11.91
C ALA A 380 34.75 6.54 13.12
N GLN A 381 34.73 5.54 14.01
CA GLN A 381 35.69 5.43 15.12
C GLN A 381 37.14 5.41 14.62
N VAL A 382 37.44 4.60 13.60
CA VAL A 382 38.79 4.50 13.03
C VAL A 382 39.22 5.83 12.40
N VAL A 383 38.33 6.45 11.62
CA VAL A 383 38.61 7.73 10.93
C VAL A 383 38.78 8.90 11.92
N ASN A 384 38.12 8.85 13.09
CA ASN A 384 38.21 9.88 14.11
C ASN A 384 39.39 9.71 15.08
N GLN A 385 40.21 8.66 14.92
CA GLN A 385 41.42 8.51 15.73
C GLN A 385 42.36 9.70 15.52
N GLY A 386 42.77 10.34 16.62
CA GLY A 386 43.59 11.55 16.59
C GLY A 386 42.81 12.87 16.56
N TYR A 387 41.49 12.85 16.42
CA TYR A 387 40.64 14.04 16.47
C TYR A 387 39.81 14.15 17.76
N GLU A 388 40.00 13.26 18.74
CA GLU A 388 39.18 13.21 19.97
C GLU A 388 39.31 14.44 20.87
N GLY A 389 40.41 15.21 20.72
CA GLY A 389 40.64 16.47 21.42
C GLY A 389 39.95 17.68 20.78
N GLU A 390 39.36 17.51 19.60
CA GLU A 390 38.69 18.59 18.88
C GLU A 390 37.31 18.91 19.47
N ASP A 391 36.96 20.19 19.57
CA ASP A 391 35.68 20.62 20.15
C ASP A 391 34.44 20.10 19.38
N TRP A 392 34.62 19.80 18.10
CA TRP A 392 33.58 19.25 17.23
C TRP A 392 33.40 17.73 17.37
N ALA A 393 34.37 17.01 17.94
CA ALA A 393 34.32 15.57 18.12
C ALA A 393 33.40 15.23 19.30
N LYS A 394 32.09 15.21 19.06
CA LYS A 394 31.08 14.95 20.10
C LYS A 394 31.05 13.48 20.52
N ILE A 395 31.30 12.57 19.58
CA ILE A 395 31.46 11.13 19.87
C ILE A 395 32.94 10.79 19.97
N LYS A 396 33.34 10.16 21.08
CA LYS A 396 34.73 9.81 21.40
C LYS A 396 34.83 8.61 22.33
N ASP A 397 36.03 8.04 22.47
CA ASP A 397 36.31 6.98 23.45
C ASP A 397 35.34 5.78 23.34
N LEU A 398 34.78 5.34 24.47
CA LEU A 398 33.84 4.23 24.55
C LEU A 398 32.45 4.55 23.97
N MET A 399 32.16 5.81 23.62
CA MET A 399 30.86 6.18 23.06
C MET A 399 30.59 5.48 21.73
N TRP A 400 31.61 5.26 20.91
CA TRP A 400 31.49 4.50 19.65
C TRP A 400 30.92 3.11 19.89
N LEU A 401 31.48 2.39 20.86
CA LEU A 401 31.08 1.04 21.21
C LEU A 401 29.69 1.03 21.88
N LYS A 402 29.39 2.03 22.70
CA LYS A 402 28.05 2.21 23.29
C LYS A 402 26.99 2.40 22.21
N ILE A 403 27.25 3.22 21.20
CA ILE A 403 26.31 3.43 20.07
C ILE A 403 26.10 2.13 19.29
N GLY A 404 27.15 1.35 19.04
CA GLY A 404 27.02 0.03 18.41
C GLY A 404 26.10 -0.90 19.20
N ASN A 405 26.27 -0.95 20.53
CA ASN A 405 25.40 -1.72 21.42
C ASN A 405 23.98 -1.16 21.48
N MET A 406 23.81 0.16 21.54
CA MET A 406 22.49 0.80 21.54
C MET A 406 21.66 0.37 20.32
N ILE A 407 22.29 0.27 19.14
CA ILE A 407 21.61 -0.21 17.93
C ILE A 407 21.23 -1.68 18.05
N ALA A 408 22.19 -2.55 18.40
CA ALA A 408 21.91 -3.98 18.55
C ALA A 408 20.80 -4.25 19.58
N ASP A 409 20.88 -3.60 20.74
CA ASP A 409 19.90 -3.71 21.82
C ASP A 409 18.53 -3.10 21.46
N SER A 410 18.51 -2.09 20.58
CA SER A 410 17.29 -1.42 20.08
C SER A 410 16.52 -2.28 19.08
N VAL A 411 17.23 -3.03 18.23
CA VAL A 411 16.60 -3.88 17.21
C VAL A 411 16.12 -5.21 17.78
N GLU A 412 16.72 -5.67 18.87
CA GLU A 412 16.28 -6.83 19.65
C GLU A 412 15.16 -6.50 20.65
N ASP A 413 14.82 -5.21 20.80
CA ASP A 413 13.72 -4.77 21.66
C ASP A 413 12.34 -5.05 21.02
N THR A 414 11.28 -4.88 21.81
CA THR A 414 9.90 -5.04 21.31
C THR A 414 9.46 -3.88 20.41
N GLY A 415 8.37 -4.10 19.67
CA GLY A 415 7.72 -3.09 18.84
C GLY A 415 8.44 -2.80 17.52
N ALA A 416 8.21 -1.60 16.96
CA ALA A 416 8.85 -1.17 15.73
C ALA A 416 10.38 -1.07 15.91
N THR A 417 11.13 -1.44 14.88
CA THR A 417 12.61 -1.39 14.92
C THR A 417 13.12 0.06 14.95
N TRP A 418 12.48 0.95 14.21
CA TRP A 418 12.95 2.32 13.96
C TRP A 418 11.89 3.36 14.29
N ALA A 419 12.31 4.46 14.93
CA ALA A 419 11.46 5.65 15.05
C ALA A 419 11.48 6.45 13.74
N ARG A 420 10.43 7.22 13.47
CA ARG A 420 10.33 8.05 12.26
C ARG A 420 9.96 9.48 12.62
N ASN A 421 10.86 10.40 12.31
CA ASN A 421 10.76 11.82 12.62
C ASN A 421 10.86 12.10 14.13
N VAL A 422 11.97 11.68 14.75
CA VAL A 422 12.18 11.69 16.21
C VAL A 422 12.00 13.03 16.94
N GLY A 423 12.04 14.18 16.26
CA GLY A 423 11.70 15.47 16.90
C GLY A 423 10.22 15.81 16.95
N PHE A 424 9.34 14.93 16.45
CA PHE A 424 7.89 15.03 16.59
C PHE A 424 7.41 14.18 17.76
N ASP A 425 6.36 14.64 18.45
CA ASP A 425 5.83 13.90 19.58
C ASP A 425 5.15 12.60 19.15
N GLU A 426 4.49 12.66 17.99
CA GLU A 426 3.80 11.57 17.31
C GLU A 426 4.72 10.40 16.98
N ALA A 427 6.03 10.65 16.82
CA ALA A 427 7.01 9.59 16.54
C ALA A 427 7.20 8.61 17.71
N TRP A 428 6.68 8.94 18.89
CA TRP A 428 6.96 8.21 20.13
C TRP A 428 5.73 7.59 20.80
N THR A 429 4.55 7.67 20.18
CA THR A 429 3.29 7.20 20.78
C THR A 429 3.26 5.70 21.01
N ASP A 430 3.89 4.95 20.11
CA ASP A 430 3.80 3.48 20.08
C ASP A 430 4.99 2.79 20.76
N PHE A 431 5.93 3.55 21.34
CA PHE A 431 7.07 3.02 22.07
C PHE A 431 6.80 2.99 23.57
N GLU A 432 7.23 1.88 24.19
CA GLU A 432 7.08 1.66 25.62
C GLU A 432 7.97 2.61 26.42
N ASP A 433 7.56 2.89 27.66
CA ASP A 433 8.37 3.69 28.57
C ASP A 433 9.49 2.81 29.19
N ARG A 434 10.70 3.36 29.29
CA ARG A 434 11.84 2.70 29.96
C ARG A 434 12.12 3.36 31.32
N PRO A 435 12.45 2.59 32.36
CA PRO A 435 12.92 3.16 33.62
C PRO A 435 14.26 3.90 33.39
N ARG A 436 14.37 5.13 33.88
CA ARG A 436 15.63 5.88 33.84
C ARG A 436 16.61 5.19 34.79
N GLN A 437 17.73 4.68 34.28
CA GLN A 437 18.82 4.26 35.16
C GLN A 437 19.35 5.51 35.86
N GLU A 438 19.03 5.67 37.15
CA GLU A 438 19.67 6.68 37.99
C GLU A 438 21.19 6.43 37.95
N HIS A 439 21.96 7.47 37.65
CA HIS A 439 23.41 7.41 37.49
C HIS A 439 24.05 6.64 38.65
N LEU A 440 24.63 5.47 38.36
CA LEU A 440 25.56 4.78 39.25
C LEU A 440 26.89 5.57 39.28
N GLN A 441 26.89 6.70 39.96
CA GLN A 441 28.11 7.29 40.49
C GLN A 441 28.44 6.54 41.78
N GLU A 442 29.67 6.03 41.87
CA GLU A 442 30.39 5.58 43.09
C GLU A 442 30.58 4.08 43.41
N THR A 443 30.03 3.10 42.70
CA THR A 443 30.25 1.67 43.08
C THR A 443 30.89 0.73 42.04
N GLU A 444 31.23 1.19 40.83
CA GLU A 444 31.78 0.31 39.78
C GLU A 444 33.27 0.56 39.46
N LYS A 445 34.11 0.70 40.50
CA LYS A 445 35.56 0.45 40.37
C LYS A 445 36.00 -0.91 40.91
N GLN A 446 35.05 -1.74 41.40
CA GLN A 446 35.41 -2.92 42.20
C GLN A 446 34.67 -4.23 41.86
N SER A 447 33.76 -4.26 40.88
CA SER A 447 32.97 -5.47 40.57
C SER A 447 33.37 -6.24 39.30
N ILE A 448 34.42 -5.84 38.58
CA ILE A 448 34.89 -6.54 37.36
C ILE A 448 35.67 -7.85 37.68
N ALA A 449 35.77 -8.25 38.95
CA ALA A 449 36.56 -9.42 39.35
C ALA A 449 35.75 -10.70 39.64
N ASP A 450 34.44 -10.62 39.93
CA ASP A 450 33.70 -11.79 40.37
C ASP A 450 32.30 -11.80 39.77
N VAL A 451 31.99 -12.87 39.04
CA VAL A 451 30.76 -13.68 39.13
C VAL A 451 30.59 -14.42 37.80
N GLN A 452 31.25 -15.59 37.76
CA GLN A 452 30.82 -16.71 36.94
C GLN A 452 29.61 -17.38 37.64
N SER A 453 28.66 -17.84 36.82
CA SER A 453 27.73 -18.98 37.04
C SER A 453 26.22 -18.72 37.27
N VAL A 454 25.43 -19.36 36.38
CA VAL A 454 24.09 -20.02 36.54
C VAL A 454 22.89 -19.39 35.76
N PRO A 455 21.99 -20.20 35.12
CA PRO A 455 21.30 -19.85 33.87
C PRO A 455 19.75 -19.69 33.92
N ALA A 456 19.22 -19.36 32.74
CA ALA A 456 17.89 -18.94 32.27
C ALA A 456 16.61 -19.76 32.62
N ARG A 457 15.45 -19.09 32.55
CA ARG A 457 14.15 -19.72 32.26
C ARG A 457 13.13 -18.78 31.56
N ILE A 458 12.47 -19.31 30.53
CA ILE A 458 11.47 -18.72 29.62
C ILE A 458 10.04 -19.00 30.12
N THR A 459 9.09 -18.08 29.89
CA THR A 459 7.64 -18.39 29.80
C THR A 459 6.89 -17.46 28.82
N ARG A 460 6.07 -18.07 27.93
CA ARG A 460 5.01 -17.45 27.08
C ARG A 460 3.67 -17.40 27.83
N PRO A 461 2.68 -16.64 27.33
CA PRO A 461 1.28 -17.12 27.36
C PRO A 461 0.51 -16.99 26.03
N GLN A 462 -0.62 -17.70 25.99
CA GLN A 462 -1.48 -18.05 24.85
C GLN A 462 -2.74 -17.17 24.73
N SER A 463 -3.29 -17.17 23.50
CA SER A 463 -4.70 -17.16 23.04
C SER A 463 -5.77 -16.21 23.60
N LEU A 464 -6.47 -15.53 22.66
CA LEU A 464 -7.84 -15.04 22.83
C LEU A 464 -8.70 -15.39 21.59
N THR A 465 -9.48 -16.46 21.75
CA THR A 465 -10.61 -16.85 20.89
C THR A 465 -11.88 -16.57 21.68
N HIS A 466 -12.71 -15.61 21.25
CA HIS A 466 -14.18 -15.55 21.45
C HIS A 466 -14.72 -14.14 21.17
N LEU A 467 -15.18 -13.86 19.93
CA LEU A 467 -16.26 -12.90 19.69
C LEU A 467 -16.75 -12.92 18.22
N ALA A 468 -17.59 -13.89 17.82
CA ALA A 468 -18.29 -13.79 16.53
C ALA A 468 -19.49 -14.74 16.40
N ILE A 469 -20.54 -14.57 17.21
CA ILE A 469 -21.89 -15.08 16.86
C ILE A 469 -22.93 -14.07 17.33
N LYS A 470 -23.42 -13.23 16.40
CA LYS A 470 -24.76 -12.62 16.36
C LYS A 470 -24.76 -11.50 15.31
N GLN A 471 -25.24 -11.78 14.09
CA GLN A 471 -25.67 -10.72 13.19
C GLN A 471 -27.04 -11.07 12.61
N LYS A 472 -28.01 -10.22 12.94
CA LYS A 472 -29.40 -10.25 12.47
C LYS A 472 -29.42 -9.76 11.02
N PHE A 473 -30.00 -10.55 10.12
CA PHE A 473 -30.36 -10.11 8.77
C PHE A 473 -31.40 -8.98 8.83
N ILE A 474 -31.07 -7.82 8.28
CA ILE A 474 -32.04 -6.76 7.95
C ILE A 474 -32.15 -6.75 6.43
N PRO A 475 -33.19 -7.34 5.82
CA PRO A 475 -33.42 -7.21 4.39
C PRO A 475 -33.94 -5.80 4.07
N THR A 476 -33.20 -5.06 3.24
CA THR A 476 -33.67 -3.88 2.50
C THR A 476 -34.63 -4.29 1.39
N PRO A 477 -35.68 -3.51 1.07
CA PRO A 477 -36.59 -3.84 -0.01
C PRO A 477 -36.02 -3.38 -1.36
N PRO A 478 -35.66 -4.29 -2.28
CA PRO A 478 -35.30 -3.90 -3.65
C PRO A 478 -36.55 -3.65 -4.51
N ASN A 479 -37.74 -4.02 -4.01
CA ASN A 479 -38.91 -4.24 -4.85
C ASN A 479 -40.08 -3.27 -4.57
N SER A 480 -39.90 -2.25 -3.73
CA SER A 480 -40.97 -1.27 -3.44
C SER A 480 -41.44 -0.46 -4.65
N HIS A 481 -40.58 -0.29 -5.65
CA HIS A 481 -40.89 0.48 -6.86
C HIS A 481 -41.43 -0.37 -8.02
N LEU A 482 -41.75 -1.65 -7.79
CA LEU A 482 -42.42 -2.51 -8.79
C LEU A 482 -43.94 -2.31 -8.81
N LYS A 483 -44.53 -1.61 -7.83
CA LYS A 483 -45.97 -1.30 -7.83
C LYS A 483 -46.36 -0.25 -8.88
N THR A 484 -45.45 0.62 -9.29
CA THR A 484 -45.82 1.88 -9.96
C THR A 484 -45.73 1.87 -11.48
N THR A 485 -45.47 0.72 -12.12
CA THR A 485 -45.23 0.71 -13.58
C THR A 485 -46.40 0.28 -14.48
N GLU A 486 -47.52 -0.20 -13.95
CA GLU A 486 -48.67 -0.57 -14.80
C GLU A 486 -49.91 0.29 -14.54
N ALA A 487 -50.26 0.59 -13.29
CA ALA A 487 -51.44 1.42 -12.98
C ALA A 487 -51.29 2.87 -13.46
N GLU A 488 -50.09 3.47 -13.39
CA GLU A 488 -49.84 4.85 -13.85
C GLU A 488 -49.74 4.99 -15.37
N PHE A 489 -49.35 3.91 -16.06
CA PHE A 489 -49.10 3.91 -17.51
C PHE A 489 -50.40 3.66 -18.30
N VAL A 490 -51.28 2.79 -17.79
CA VAL A 490 -52.61 2.52 -18.39
C VAL A 490 -53.47 3.79 -18.49
N ASP A 491 -53.25 4.79 -17.63
CA ASP A 491 -54.03 6.04 -17.58
C ASP A 491 -53.66 7.09 -18.64
N PHE A 492 -52.54 6.94 -19.37
CA PHE A 492 -52.08 7.96 -20.32
C PHE A 492 -52.59 7.78 -21.76
N ASP A 493 -52.77 6.55 -22.24
CA ASP A 493 -53.22 6.25 -23.63
C ASP A 493 -54.11 4.98 -23.71
N GLY A 494 -54.56 4.44 -22.57
CA GLY A 494 -55.22 3.13 -22.48
C GLY A 494 -54.22 1.95 -22.50
N PRO A 495 -54.72 0.70 -22.45
CA PRO A 495 -53.90 -0.51 -22.21
C PRO A 495 -52.79 -0.76 -23.26
N ASN A 496 -52.93 -0.22 -24.48
CA ASN A 496 -52.09 -0.51 -25.63
C ASN A 496 -51.27 0.70 -26.14
N GLY A 497 -51.13 1.78 -25.34
CA GLY A 497 -50.44 3.00 -25.74
C GLY A 497 -48.91 2.84 -25.92
N PRO A 498 -48.27 3.61 -26.82
CA PRO A 498 -46.81 3.58 -27.03
C PRO A 498 -46.00 3.99 -25.79
N VAL A 499 -46.60 4.74 -24.86
CA VAL A 499 -45.98 5.16 -23.59
C VAL A 499 -45.79 3.96 -22.63
N ASN A 500 -46.71 3.00 -22.62
CA ASN A 500 -46.66 1.80 -21.76
C ASN A 500 -45.55 0.86 -22.21
N LEU A 501 -45.43 0.67 -23.53
CA LEU A 501 -44.35 -0.11 -24.14
C LEU A 501 -42.97 0.49 -23.84
N THR A 502 -42.90 1.83 -23.77
CA THR A 502 -41.67 2.57 -23.45
C THR A 502 -41.27 2.37 -21.98
N GLY A 503 -42.22 2.44 -21.03
CA GLY A 503 -41.95 2.17 -19.61
C GLY A 503 -41.37 0.77 -19.37
N VAL A 504 -41.97 -0.26 -19.98
CA VAL A 504 -41.48 -1.65 -19.91
C VAL A 504 -40.10 -1.80 -20.58
N SER A 505 -39.83 -1.09 -21.67
CA SER A 505 -38.52 -1.13 -22.35
C SER A 505 -37.40 -0.56 -21.49
N PHE A 506 -37.61 0.59 -20.83
CA PHE A 506 -36.64 1.17 -19.89
C PHE A 506 -36.43 0.29 -18.64
N LEU A 507 -37.48 -0.42 -18.20
CA LEU A 507 -37.40 -1.43 -17.14
C LEU A 507 -36.43 -2.56 -17.50
N LEU A 508 -36.43 -3.03 -18.75
CA LEU A 508 -35.54 -4.11 -19.19
C LEU A 508 -34.10 -3.62 -19.42
N LEU A 509 -33.93 -2.41 -19.95
CA LEU A 509 -32.61 -1.83 -20.23
C LEU A 509 -31.79 -1.64 -18.95
N LYS A 510 -32.40 -1.22 -17.83
CA LYS A 510 -31.66 -1.04 -16.56
C LYS A 510 -31.10 -2.38 -16.03
N PHE A 511 -31.83 -3.49 -16.17
CA PHE A 511 -31.34 -4.84 -15.79
C PHE A 511 -30.25 -5.35 -16.72
N ARG A 512 -30.23 -4.90 -17.98
CA ARG A 512 -29.21 -5.26 -18.98
C ARG A 512 -27.86 -4.58 -18.70
N PHE A 513 -27.88 -3.28 -18.44
CA PHE A 513 -26.65 -2.48 -18.31
C PHE A 513 -26.11 -2.42 -16.87
N GLY A 514 -27.00 -2.47 -15.87
CA GLY A 514 -26.64 -2.34 -14.47
C GLY A 514 -25.57 -3.34 -13.98
N PRO A 515 -25.72 -4.66 -14.18
CA PRO A 515 -24.76 -5.65 -13.66
C PRO A 515 -23.35 -5.61 -14.27
N LEU A 516 -23.15 -4.93 -15.40
CA LEU A 516 -21.87 -4.92 -16.12
C LEU A 516 -20.73 -4.24 -15.32
N PRO A 517 -20.88 -3.00 -14.83
CA PRO A 517 -19.83 -2.29 -14.08
C PRO A 517 -19.70 -2.72 -12.61
N TRP A 518 -20.78 -3.13 -11.95
CA TRP A 518 -20.77 -3.24 -10.47
C TRP A 518 -20.02 -4.47 -9.95
N ALA A 519 -20.07 -5.59 -10.66
CA ALA A 519 -19.30 -6.77 -10.28
C ALA A 519 -17.78 -6.50 -10.29
N PRO A 520 -17.18 -6.01 -11.39
CA PRO A 520 -15.74 -5.70 -11.42
C PRO A 520 -15.34 -4.63 -10.41
N LEU A 521 -16.12 -3.56 -10.27
CA LEU A 521 -15.82 -2.48 -9.33
C LEU A 521 -15.75 -2.99 -7.88
N SER A 522 -16.59 -3.97 -7.51
CA SER A 522 -16.56 -4.58 -6.17
C SER A 522 -15.33 -5.47 -5.92
N GLU A 523 -14.71 -6.02 -6.96
CA GLU A 523 -13.47 -6.80 -6.87
C GLU A 523 -12.22 -5.89 -6.77
N ILE A 524 -12.34 -4.64 -7.19
CA ILE A 524 -11.24 -3.66 -7.18
C ILE A 524 -11.27 -2.84 -5.89
N TYR A 525 -12.42 -2.25 -5.59
CA TYR A 525 -12.58 -1.28 -4.50
C TYR A 525 -13.13 -1.90 -3.20
N GLY A 526 -13.41 -3.20 -3.20
CA GLY A 526 -14.07 -3.90 -2.09
C GLY A 526 -15.60 -3.92 -2.23
N ARG A 527 -16.24 -4.86 -1.52
CA ARG A 527 -17.69 -5.08 -1.62
C ARG A 527 -18.47 -3.93 -1.01
N LYS A 528 -18.01 -3.39 0.13
CA LYS A 528 -18.73 -2.35 0.88
C LYS A 528 -18.83 -1.06 0.08
N ALA A 529 -17.70 -0.56 -0.41
CA ALA A 529 -17.64 0.71 -1.12
C ALA A 529 -18.42 0.68 -2.44
N ALA A 530 -18.28 -0.39 -3.22
CA ALA A 530 -18.95 -0.52 -4.51
C ALA A 530 -20.48 -0.62 -4.38
N VAL A 531 -21.00 -1.38 -3.41
CA VAL A 531 -22.45 -1.56 -3.24
C VAL A 531 -23.09 -0.34 -2.60
N LEU A 532 -22.56 0.18 -1.49
CA LEU A 532 -23.21 1.28 -0.76
C LEU A 532 -23.24 2.57 -1.57
N THR A 533 -22.16 2.88 -2.31
CA THR A 533 -22.11 4.08 -3.16
C THR A 533 -23.17 4.02 -4.26
N ALA A 534 -23.31 2.87 -4.93
CA ALA A 534 -24.30 2.70 -5.98
C ALA A 534 -25.74 2.76 -5.41
N VAL A 535 -26.01 2.10 -4.28
CA VAL A 535 -27.35 2.15 -3.66
C VAL A 535 -27.69 3.56 -3.14
N PHE A 536 -26.71 4.32 -2.65
CA PHE A 536 -26.91 5.73 -2.29
C PHE A 536 -27.35 6.57 -3.50
N ILE A 537 -26.62 6.47 -4.62
CA ILE A 537 -26.96 7.18 -5.86
C ILE A 537 -28.34 6.75 -6.38
N SER A 538 -28.65 5.46 -6.33
CA SER A 538 -29.98 4.95 -6.66
C SER A 538 -31.08 5.60 -5.80
N THR A 539 -30.83 5.79 -4.51
CA THR A 539 -31.78 6.40 -3.58
C THR A 539 -32.03 7.87 -3.94
N CYS A 540 -30.99 8.61 -4.33
CA CYS A 540 -31.15 9.98 -4.84
C CYS A 540 -32.04 10.04 -6.09
N PHE A 541 -31.88 9.09 -7.02
CA PHE A 541 -32.75 9.02 -8.21
C PHE A 541 -34.18 8.58 -7.89
N TYR A 542 -34.42 7.83 -6.81
CA TYR A 542 -35.78 7.54 -6.35
C TYR A 542 -36.46 8.82 -5.85
N PHE A 543 -35.81 9.61 -4.99
CA PHE A 543 -36.33 10.93 -4.61
C PHE A 543 -36.58 11.87 -5.80
N ALA A 544 -35.72 11.80 -6.83
CA ALA A 544 -35.91 12.56 -8.07
C ALA A 544 -37.13 12.06 -8.87
N SER A 545 -37.45 10.76 -8.79
CA SER A 545 -38.65 10.18 -9.42
C SER A 545 -39.91 10.66 -8.70
N THR A 546 -39.89 10.68 -7.36
CA THR A 546 -41.01 11.13 -6.51
C THR A 546 -41.31 12.64 -6.66
N THR A 547 -40.38 13.40 -7.23
CA THR A 547 -40.51 14.86 -7.46
C THR A 547 -40.68 15.23 -8.93
N ALA A 548 -40.69 14.25 -9.84
CA ALA A 548 -40.75 14.49 -11.28
C ALA A 548 -42.13 15.00 -11.70
N LYS A 549 -42.22 15.99 -12.60
CA LYS A 549 -43.51 16.63 -12.97
C LYS A 549 -44.05 16.14 -14.31
N ASP A 550 -43.27 15.34 -15.02
CA ASP A 550 -43.57 14.84 -16.35
C ASP A 550 -43.05 13.41 -16.52
N ILE A 551 -43.64 12.68 -17.46
CA ILE A 551 -43.34 11.27 -17.71
C ILE A 551 -41.90 11.05 -18.22
N GLN A 552 -41.31 12.02 -18.91
CA GLN A 552 -39.95 11.87 -19.45
C GLN A 552 -38.94 11.89 -18.32
N THR A 553 -39.07 12.85 -17.41
CA THR A 553 -38.27 12.94 -16.19
C THR A 553 -38.42 11.67 -15.36
N LEU A 554 -39.66 11.18 -15.18
CA LEU A 554 -39.94 9.94 -14.44
C LEU A 554 -39.26 8.70 -15.06
N LEU A 555 -39.30 8.58 -16.38
CA LEU A 555 -38.68 7.45 -17.10
C LEU A 555 -37.15 7.48 -16.96
N TRP A 556 -36.53 8.65 -17.10
CA TRP A 556 -35.08 8.80 -16.97
C TRP A 556 -34.59 8.57 -15.54
N THR A 557 -35.26 9.15 -14.54
CA THR A 557 -34.87 8.96 -13.13
C THR A 557 -35.01 7.50 -12.70
N ARG A 558 -36.10 6.82 -13.10
CA ARG A 558 -36.31 5.38 -12.82
C ARG A 558 -35.31 4.47 -13.56
N PHE A 559 -34.89 4.85 -14.75
CA PHE A 559 -33.84 4.15 -15.49
C PHE A 559 -32.51 4.18 -14.76
N PHE A 560 -32.03 5.38 -14.39
CA PHE A 560 -30.77 5.52 -13.67
C PHE A 560 -30.86 4.92 -12.26
N ALA A 561 -31.96 5.11 -11.54
CA ALA A 561 -32.20 4.44 -10.25
C ALA A 561 -31.99 2.92 -10.39
N GLY A 562 -32.53 2.29 -11.43
CA GLY A 562 -32.34 0.85 -11.64
C GLY A 562 -30.91 0.44 -12.02
N ILE A 563 -30.19 1.24 -12.81
CA ILE A 563 -28.78 0.94 -13.13
C ILE A 563 -27.95 0.90 -11.85
N PHE A 564 -28.06 1.91 -11.00
CA PHE A 564 -27.30 1.99 -9.76
C PHE A 564 -27.81 0.99 -8.70
N GLY A 565 -29.13 0.80 -8.59
CA GLY A 565 -29.74 -0.16 -7.66
C GLY A 565 -29.39 -1.62 -7.96
N SER A 566 -29.08 -1.95 -9.22
CA SER A 566 -28.67 -3.32 -9.62
C SER A 566 -27.35 -3.79 -8.98
N ALA A 567 -26.54 -2.87 -8.45
CA ALA A 567 -25.29 -3.19 -7.76
C ALA A 567 -25.50 -4.13 -6.57
N LEU A 568 -26.62 -4.00 -5.86
CA LEU A 568 -26.99 -4.87 -4.74
C LEU A 568 -27.18 -6.31 -5.25
N VAL A 569 -28.08 -6.51 -6.21
CA VAL A 569 -28.42 -7.84 -6.77
C VAL A 569 -27.18 -8.52 -7.38
N THR A 570 -26.35 -7.74 -8.07
CA THR A 570 -25.15 -8.24 -8.76
C THR A 570 -24.09 -8.75 -7.78
N ASN A 571 -23.92 -8.08 -6.63
CA ASN A 571 -22.81 -8.34 -5.72
C ASN A 571 -23.19 -9.22 -4.52
N THR A 572 -24.48 -9.40 -4.21
CA THR A 572 -24.92 -10.23 -3.07
C THR A 572 -24.37 -11.66 -3.14
N GLY A 573 -24.31 -12.27 -4.32
CA GLY A 573 -23.75 -13.61 -4.48
C GLY A 573 -22.27 -13.67 -4.05
N GLY A 574 -21.47 -12.66 -4.44
CA GLY A 574 -20.07 -12.54 -4.03
C GLY A 574 -19.93 -12.32 -2.53
N VAL A 575 -20.75 -11.43 -1.95
CA VAL A 575 -20.75 -11.17 -0.50
C VAL A 575 -21.10 -12.43 0.31
N LEU A 576 -22.10 -13.20 -0.13
CA LEU A 576 -22.45 -14.46 0.56
C LEU A 576 -21.33 -15.50 0.47
N ILE A 577 -20.58 -15.54 -0.63
CA ILE A 577 -19.40 -16.40 -0.78
C ILE A 577 -18.28 -15.97 0.16
N ASP A 578 -18.09 -14.66 0.34
CA ASP A 578 -17.05 -14.07 1.19
C ASP A 578 -17.33 -14.29 2.69
N ILE A 579 -18.61 -14.36 3.10
CA ILE A 579 -19.03 -14.50 4.52
C ILE A 579 -19.25 -15.97 4.93
N TRP A 580 -19.81 -16.81 4.05
CA TRP A 580 -20.27 -18.15 4.41
C TRP A 580 -19.38 -19.27 3.85
N ALA A 581 -19.08 -20.24 4.72
CA ALA A 581 -18.38 -21.47 4.35
C ALA A 581 -19.17 -22.25 3.28
N PRO A 582 -18.50 -23.03 2.41
CA PRO A 582 -19.16 -23.76 1.31
C PRO A 582 -20.35 -24.62 1.75
N GLN A 583 -20.30 -25.21 2.95
CA GLN A 583 -21.32 -26.11 3.48
C GLN A 583 -22.62 -25.39 3.87
N SER A 584 -22.55 -24.14 4.30
CA SER A 584 -23.72 -23.34 4.74
C SER A 584 -24.19 -22.34 3.69
N ARG A 585 -23.49 -22.24 2.56
CA ARG A 585 -23.75 -21.28 1.49
C ARG A 585 -25.11 -21.50 0.82
N GLY A 586 -25.48 -22.75 0.55
CA GLY A 586 -26.76 -23.09 -0.08
C GLY A 586 -27.96 -22.60 0.73
N THR A 587 -27.95 -22.88 2.04
CA THR A 587 -28.96 -22.38 2.99
C THR A 587 -29.00 -20.85 3.05
N ALA A 588 -27.85 -20.17 3.04
CA ALA A 588 -27.80 -18.69 3.05
C ALA A 588 -28.42 -18.08 1.77
N ILE A 589 -28.17 -18.70 0.60
CA ILE A 589 -28.76 -18.28 -0.68
C ILE A 589 -30.28 -18.48 -0.69
N VAL A 590 -30.78 -19.61 -0.16
CA VAL A 590 -32.22 -19.88 -0.02
C VAL A 590 -32.88 -18.84 0.90
N GLY A 591 -32.25 -18.51 2.03
CA GLY A 591 -32.73 -17.47 2.94
C GLY A 591 -32.82 -16.09 2.29
N TYR A 592 -31.85 -15.74 1.44
CA TYR A 592 -31.88 -14.51 0.64
C TYR A 592 -33.02 -14.51 -0.39
N ALA A 593 -33.19 -15.61 -1.13
CA ALA A 593 -34.28 -15.75 -2.10
C ALA A 593 -35.67 -15.64 -1.43
N PHE A 594 -35.84 -16.25 -0.26
CA PHE A 594 -37.04 -16.13 0.55
C PHE A 594 -37.30 -14.67 0.97
N ALA A 595 -36.26 -13.94 1.39
CA ALA A 595 -36.39 -12.54 1.78
C ALA A 595 -36.88 -11.65 0.62
N ILE A 596 -36.35 -11.85 -0.60
CA ILE A 596 -36.79 -11.13 -1.81
C ILE A 596 -38.26 -11.42 -2.11
N ILE A 597 -38.65 -12.69 -2.15
CA ILE A 597 -40.01 -13.08 -2.57
C ILE A 597 -41.04 -12.67 -1.52
N ARG A 598 -40.71 -12.83 -0.23
CA ARG A 598 -41.51 -12.32 0.88
C ARG A 598 -41.68 -10.80 0.78
N ASP A 599 -40.63 -10.05 0.46
CA ASP A 599 -40.73 -8.59 0.25
C ASP A 599 -41.73 -8.25 -0.86
N THR A 600 -41.58 -8.87 -2.04
CA THR A 600 -42.49 -8.70 -3.19
C THR A 600 -43.95 -8.99 -2.84
N VAL A 601 -44.20 -10.06 -2.09
CA VAL A 601 -45.54 -10.48 -1.68
C VAL A 601 -46.09 -9.55 -0.60
N SER A 602 -45.34 -9.30 0.47
CA SER A 602 -45.78 -8.45 1.60
C SER A 602 -46.10 -7.02 1.18
N HIS A 603 -45.36 -6.46 0.22
CA HIS A 603 -45.64 -5.14 -0.33
C HIS A 603 -46.97 -5.10 -1.08
N ARG A 604 -47.34 -6.17 -1.78
CA ARG A 604 -48.60 -6.27 -2.53
C ARG A 604 -49.81 -6.37 -1.60
N PHE A 605 -49.65 -7.05 -0.46
CA PHE A 605 -50.69 -7.20 0.58
C PHE A 605 -50.83 -6.03 1.56
N LYS A 606 -49.93 -5.03 1.54
CA LYS A 606 -50.11 -3.80 2.34
C LYS A 606 -51.36 -3.04 1.85
N LEU A 607 -52.47 -3.26 2.55
CA LEU A 607 -53.52 -2.26 2.79
C LEU A 607 -52.84 -0.95 3.18
N GLN A 608 -53.20 0.17 2.55
CA GLN A 608 -52.89 1.50 3.07
C GLN A 608 -53.68 1.69 4.38
N PRO A 609 -53.03 1.80 5.57
CA PRO A 609 -53.74 2.16 6.81
C PRO A 609 -53.58 3.67 7.12
N TRP A 610 -52.88 4.43 6.28
CA TRP A 610 -52.49 5.82 6.56
C TRP A 610 -53.04 6.85 5.57
N VAL A 611 -53.83 6.42 4.57
CA VAL A 611 -54.63 7.33 3.74
C VAL A 611 -56.08 7.05 4.11
N PRO A 612 -56.85 8.03 4.62
CA PRO A 612 -58.28 7.84 4.81
C PRO A 612 -58.89 7.42 3.48
N LEU A 613 -59.64 6.32 3.48
CA LEU A 613 -60.51 5.95 2.37
C LEU A 613 -61.58 7.05 2.24
N GLN A 614 -61.26 8.12 1.51
CA GLN A 614 -62.22 9.12 1.13
C GLN A 614 -62.77 8.75 -0.25
N GLU A 615 -64.03 8.35 -0.17
CA GLU A 615 -65.02 8.24 -1.23
C GLU A 615 -65.00 9.47 -2.15
N GLU A 616 -65.01 9.21 -3.46
CA GLU A 616 -65.33 10.10 -4.58
C GLU A 616 -64.66 11.49 -4.62
N GLN A 617 -63.63 11.64 -5.46
CA GLN A 617 -63.38 12.91 -6.18
C GLN A 617 -63.03 12.65 -7.66
N PRO A 618 -63.64 13.38 -8.60
CA PRO A 618 -63.42 13.22 -10.04
C PRO A 618 -62.20 14.00 -10.53
N HIS A 619 -61.44 13.38 -11.44
CA HIS A 619 -60.52 13.92 -12.44
C HIS A 619 -59.46 14.98 -12.05
N GLU A 620 -58.22 14.72 -12.51
CA GLU A 620 -57.01 15.56 -12.45
C GLU A 620 -56.16 15.46 -11.16
N THR A 621 -55.79 14.25 -10.76
CA THR A 621 -54.93 14.03 -9.59
C THR A 621 -53.48 13.77 -9.98
N ASN A 622 -52.59 14.67 -9.55
CA ASN A 622 -51.14 14.53 -9.55
C ASN A 622 -50.71 13.12 -9.09
N TRP A 623 -50.10 12.34 -9.99
CA TRP A 623 -49.49 11.04 -9.70
C TRP A 623 -48.38 11.11 -8.60
N ASN A 624 -47.88 12.32 -8.31
CA ASN A 624 -46.89 12.60 -7.26
C ASN A 624 -47.47 12.95 -5.87
N GLY A 625 -48.81 12.93 -5.70
CA GLY A 625 -49.48 13.62 -4.59
C GLY A 625 -49.59 12.86 -3.27
N ASP A 626 -49.47 11.53 -3.26
CA ASP A 626 -49.66 10.74 -2.05
C ASP A 626 -48.29 10.38 -1.46
N GLY A 627 -47.98 10.94 -0.28
CA GLY A 627 -46.68 10.82 0.42
C GLY A 627 -46.19 9.39 0.76
N ALA A 628 -46.76 8.35 0.17
CA ALA A 628 -46.38 6.95 0.32
C ALA A 628 -45.02 6.62 -0.33
N GLU A 629 -44.64 7.22 -1.46
CA GLU A 629 -43.34 6.97 -2.11
C GLU A 629 -42.16 7.55 -1.30
N TYR A 630 -42.34 8.73 -0.68
CA TYR A 630 -41.34 9.33 0.21
C TYR A 630 -41.00 8.42 1.39
N VAL A 631 -41.97 7.66 1.92
CA VAL A 631 -41.73 6.73 3.04
C VAL A 631 -40.79 5.60 2.62
N SER A 632 -40.94 5.05 1.40
CA SER A 632 -40.00 4.04 0.88
C SER A 632 -38.60 4.62 0.64
N ASP A 633 -38.50 5.84 0.11
CA ASP A 633 -37.22 6.48 -0.19
C ASP A 633 -36.44 6.80 1.09
N ILE A 634 -37.14 7.32 2.11
CA ILE A 634 -36.56 7.58 3.44
C ILE A 634 -36.09 6.28 4.09
N MET A 635 -36.89 5.22 4.03
CA MET A 635 -36.50 3.92 4.59
C MET A 635 -35.26 3.34 3.88
N GLN A 636 -35.16 3.48 2.55
CA GLN A 636 -33.99 3.06 1.79
C GLN A 636 -32.74 3.87 2.19
N MET A 637 -32.88 5.19 2.36
CA MET A 637 -31.79 6.07 2.81
C MET A 637 -31.30 5.68 4.21
N VAL A 638 -32.21 5.39 5.15
CA VAL A 638 -31.87 4.94 6.50
C VAL A 638 -31.04 3.66 6.46
N VAL A 639 -31.40 2.70 5.61
CA VAL A 639 -30.63 1.45 5.53
C VAL A 639 -29.26 1.65 4.86
N VAL A 640 -29.15 2.52 3.86
CA VAL A 640 -27.84 2.87 3.27
C VAL A 640 -26.93 3.51 4.31
N LEU A 641 -27.45 4.46 5.10
CA LEU A 641 -26.69 5.11 6.16
C LEU A 641 -26.29 4.13 7.27
N ALA A 642 -27.21 3.27 7.70
CA ALA A 642 -26.90 2.20 8.65
C ALA A 642 -25.84 1.24 8.09
N GLY A 643 -25.92 0.91 6.80
CA GLY A 643 -24.92 0.10 6.09
C GLY A 643 -23.54 0.76 6.10
N ALA A 644 -23.47 2.06 5.85
CA ALA A 644 -22.21 2.81 5.87
C ALA A 644 -21.54 2.78 7.26
N LEU A 645 -22.33 2.94 8.32
CA LEU A 645 -21.83 3.02 9.70
C LEU A 645 -21.52 1.64 10.32
N PHE A 646 -22.35 0.63 10.06
CA PHE A 646 -22.29 -0.64 10.81
C PHE A 646 -21.71 -1.82 10.02
N LEU A 647 -21.64 -1.78 8.68
CA LEU A 647 -21.07 -2.89 7.91
C LEU A 647 -19.55 -2.79 7.82
N SER A 648 -18.89 -3.92 7.96
CA SER A 648 -17.46 -4.06 7.70
C SER A 648 -17.20 -4.54 6.27
N GLU A 649 -16.01 -4.29 5.75
CA GLU A 649 -15.58 -4.85 4.47
C GLU A 649 -15.47 -6.38 4.57
N THR A 650 -15.96 -7.08 3.56
CA THR A 650 -15.97 -8.55 3.49
C THR A 650 -14.94 -9.07 2.50
N TYR A 651 -14.45 -8.22 1.59
CA TYR A 651 -13.49 -8.63 0.58
C TYR A 651 -12.10 -8.90 1.17
N SER A 652 -11.68 -10.18 1.14
CA SER A 652 -10.42 -10.65 1.73
C SER A 652 -9.21 -9.82 1.29
N ASP A 653 -9.11 -9.51 -0.01
CA ASP A 653 -7.95 -8.79 -0.53
C ASP A 653 -7.89 -7.34 -0.06
N ALA A 654 -9.03 -6.67 0.06
CA ALA A 654 -9.10 -5.31 0.63
C ALA A 654 -8.70 -5.30 2.11
N LEU A 655 -9.12 -6.33 2.87
CA LEU A 655 -8.72 -6.50 4.27
C LEU A 655 -7.21 -6.78 4.41
N LEU A 656 -6.62 -7.58 3.53
CA LEU A 656 -5.19 -7.86 3.52
C LEU A 656 -4.37 -6.61 3.15
N VAL A 657 -4.84 -5.77 2.23
CA VAL A 657 -4.20 -4.47 1.91
C VAL A 657 -4.18 -3.57 3.15
N ALA A 658 -5.32 -3.42 3.83
CA ALA A 658 -5.43 -2.60 5.03
C ALA A 658 -4.55 -3.15 6.17
N LYS A 659 -4.52 -4.47 6.36
CA LYS A 659 -3.67 -5.13 7.35
C LYS A 659 -2.18 -4.97 7.01
N ALA A 660 -1.79 -5.17 5.75
CA ALA A 660 -0.40 -4.99 5.32
C ALA A 660 0.07 -3.55 5.50
N HIS A 661 -0.77 -2.56 5.19
CA HIS A 661 -0.48 -1.15 5.45
C HIS A 661 -0.26 -0.87 6.94
N ARG A 662 -1.15 -1.37 7.80
CA ARG A 662 -1.01 -1.25 9.25
C ARG A 662 0.27 -1.93 9.75
N LEU A 663 0.54 -3.17 9.32
CA LEU A 663 1.76 -3.88 9.74
C LEU A 663 3.04 -3.23 9.22
N ARG A 664 3.03 -2.59 8.04
CA ARG A 664 4.16 -1.78 7.54
C ARG A 664 4.47 -0.61 8.47
N GLN A 665 3.43 0.03 8.98
CA GLN A 665 3.56 1.14 9.93
C GLN A 665 3.99 0.63 11.32
N ASP A 666 3.38 -0.45 11.81
CA ASP A 666 3.58 -0.97 13.16
C ASP A 666 4.93 -1.71 13.34
N ILE A 667 5.39 -2.47 12.34
CA ILE A 667 6.60 -3.32 12.43
C ILE A 667 7.81 -2.64 11.77
N GLY A 668 7.59 -1.66 10.90
CA GLY A 668 8.66 -1.03 10.11
C GLY A 668 9.24 -1.93 9.01
N ASN A 669 8.67 -3.13 8.83
CA ASN A 669 9.02 -4.04 7.73
C ASN A 669 8.19 -3.69 6.48
N TRP A 670 8.81 -2.91 5.58
CA TRP A 670 8.18 -2.48 4.34
C TRP A 670 8.06 -3.58 3.28
N ALA A 671 8.65 -4.75 3.49
CA ALA A 671 8.42 -5.94 2.67
C ALA A 671 6.96 -6.43 2.70
N LEU A 672 6.21 -6.09 3.76
CA LEU A 672 4.85 -6.60 3.97
C LEU A 672 3.85 -5.97 2.98
N HIS A 673 3.65 -6.65 1.85
CA HIS A 673 2.65 -6.28 0.85
C HIS A 673 1.58 -7.36 0.72
N SER A 674 0.37 -6.93 0.39
CA SER A 674 -0.70 -7.83 -0.04
C SER A 674 -0.55 -8.11 -1.54
N ARG A 675 -0.52 -9.39 -1.93
CA ARG A 675 -0.39 -9.88 -3.32
C ARG A 675 -1.26 -9.17 -4.36
N ASN A 676 -2.41 -8.63 -3.97
CA ASN A 676 -3.31 -7.90 -4.87
C ASN A 676 -2.88 -6.48 -5.23
N LYS A 677 -2.05 -5.82 -4.41
CA LYS A 677 -1.56 -4.46 -4.70
C LYS A 677 -0.46 -4.47 -5.78
N GLU A 678 0.25 -5.59 -5.95
CA GLU A 678 1.24 -5.79 -7.01
C GLU A 678 0.64 -5.82 -8.42
N GLN A 679 -0.69 -5.99 -8.53
CA GLN A 679 -1.40 -6.07 -9.80
C GLN A 679 -2.21 -4.81 -10.13
N SER A 680 -1.80 -3.62 -9.65
CA SER A 680 -2.47 -2.35 -10.00
C SER A 680 -2.34 -2.08 -11.51
N SER A 681 -3.25 -2.66 -12.27
CA SER A 681 -3.36 -2.49 -13.72
C SER A 681 -4.03 -1.14 -13.98
N SER A 682 -3.71 -0.48 -15.09
CA SER A 682 -4.40 0.76 -15.45
C SER A 682 -5.92 0.53 -15.60
N LEU A 683 -6.76 1.55 -15.37
CA LEU A 683 -8.21 1.45 -15.54
C LEU A 683 -8.61 0.91 -16.93
N GLY A 684 -7.81 1.19 -17.96
CA GLY A 684 -8.00 0.67 -19.33
C GLY A 684 -7.68 -0.81 -19.49
N GLU A 685 -6.57 -1.29 -18.92
CA GLU A 685 -6.24 -2.73 -18.89
C GLU A 685 -7.25 -3.54 -18.08
N MET A 686 -7.75 -2.93 -17.01
CA MET A 686 -8.76 -3.49 -16.14
C MET A 686 -10.09 -3.66 -16.89
N ALA A 687 -10.56 -2.62 -17.57
CA ALA A 687 -11.75 -2.70 -18.43
C ALA A 687 -11.61 -3.78 -19.51
N ASN A 688 -10.46 -3.84 -20.19
CA ASN A 688 -10.18 -4.85 -21.21
C ASN A 688 -10.18 -6.29 -20.63
N LYS A 689 -9.50 -6.50 -19.50
CA LYS A 689 -9.41 -7.81 -18.81
C LYS A 689 -10.77 -8.29 -18.33
N PHE A 690 -11.62 -7.41 -17.78
CA PHE A 690 -12.93 -7.79 -17.25
C PHE A 690 -14.01 -7.96 -18.32
N LEU A 691 -14.03 -7.14 -19.38
CA LEU A 691 -15.01 -7.25 -20.45
C LEU A 691 -14.69 -8.42 -21.40
N MET A 692 -13.43 -8.53 -21.87
CA MET A 692 -13.08 -9.57 -22.84
C MET A 692 -13.12 -10.98 -22.26
N ARG A 693 -12.80 -11.15 -20.98
CA ARG A 693 -12.88 -12.45 -20.31
C ARG A 693 -14.31 -12.98 -20.26
N ARG A 694 -15.31 -12.11 -20.06
CA ARG A 694 -16.73 -12.50 -20.01
C ARG A 694 -17.24 -12.98 -21.37
N PHE A 695 -16.87 -12.30 -22.46
CA PHE A 695 -17.22 -12.76 -23.81
C PHE A 695 -16.53 -14.08 -24.18
N ARG A 696 -15.26 -14.28 -23.77
CA ARG A 696 -14.57 -15.57 -23.96
C ARG A 696 -15.22 -16.70 -23.16
N LEU A 697 -15.65 -16.44 -21.93
CA LEU A 697 -16.38 -17.43 -21.12
C LEU A 697 -17.73 -17.78 -21.75
N LEU A 698 -18.44 -16.82 -22.35
CA LEU A 698 -19.72 -17.07 -23.02
C LEU A 698 -19.61 -18.05 -24.19
N VAL A 699 -18.46 -18.13 -24.86
CA VAL A 699 -18.22 -19.09 -25.95
C VAL A 699 -18.07 -20.53 -25.43
N THR A 700 -17.83 -20.73 -24.13
CA THR A 700 -17.79 -22.07 -23.56
C THR A 700 -19.20 -22.68 -23.46
N PRO A 701 -19.42 -23.94 -23.86
CA PRO A 701 -20.76 -24.54 -23.92
C PRO A 701 -21.53 -24.48 -22.60
N ILE A 702 -20.85 -24.69 -21.47
CA ILE A 702 -21.48 -24.69 -20.15
C ILE A 702 -21.99 -23.29 -19.79
N CYS A 703 -21.15 -22.25 -19.92
CA CYS A 703 -21.58 -20.89 -19.63
C CYS A 703 -22.68 -20.42 -20.59
N PHE A 704 -22.61 -20.80 -21.87
CA PHE A 704 -23.66 -20.52 -22.83
C PHE A 704 -25.01 -21.13 -22.41
N LEU A 705 -25.03 -22.42 -22.02
CA LEU A 705 -26.24 -23.09 -21.56
C LEU A 705 -26.78 -22.51 -20.25
N MET A 706 -25.92 -22.11 -19.32
CA MET A 706 -26.33 -21.44 -18.08
C MET A 706 -26.92 -20.04 -18.35
N VAL A 707 -26.38 -19.31 -19.33
CA VAL A 707 -26.96 -18.04 -19.79
C VAL A 707 -28.29 -18.27 -20.49
N LEU A 708 -28.44 -19.32 -21.30
CA LEU A 708 -29.75 -19.71 -21.86
C LEU A 708 -30.76 -20.07 -20.76
N TYR A 709 -30.33 -20.75 -19.69
CA TYR A 709 -31.19 -21.04 -18.54
C TYR A 709 -31.71 -19.77 -17.85
N SER A 710 -30.95 -18.67 -17.87
CA SER A 710 -31.42 -17.37 -17.34
C SER A 710 -32.69 -16.83 -18.05
N PHE A 711 -33.07 -17.39 -19.21
CA PHE A 711 -34.35 -17.13 -19.85
C PHE A 711 -35.54 -17.44 -18.93
N ALA A 712 -35.43 -18.45 -18.06
CA ALA A 712 -36.45 -18.76 -17.05
C ALA A 712 -36.70 -17.59 -16.09
N TYR A 713 -35.65 -16.84 -15.75
CA TYR A 713 -35.75 -15.62 -14.93
C TYR A 713 -36.49 -14.50 -15.68
N GLY A 714 -36.29 -14.38 -16.99
CA GLY A 714 -37.07 -13.47 -17.84
C GLY A 714 -38.57 -13.83 -17.87
N ILE A 715 -38.90 -15.11 -17.99
CA ILE A 715 -40.29 -15.59 -17.93
C ILE A 715 -40.93 -15.28 -16.57
N LEU A 716 -40.19 -15.43 -15.47
CA LEU A 716 -40.68 -15.07 -14.13
C LEU A 716 -41.10 -13.58 -14.07
N TYR A 717 -40.32 -12.66 -14.63
CA TYR A 717 -40.70 -11.24 -14.66
C TYR A 717 -41.89 -10.97 -15.56
N LEU A 718 -41.99 -11.65 -16.71
CA LEU A 718 -43.18 -11.57 -17.56
C LEU A 718 -44.42 -12.07 -16.84
N TYR A 719 -44.29 -13.13 -16.05
CA TYR A 719 -45.37 -13.62 -15.18
C TYR A 719 -45.77 -12.59 -14.13
N LEU A 720 -44.81 -11.92 -13.47
CA LEU A 720 -45.10 -10.86 -12.50
C LEU A 720 -45.90 -9.69 -13.10
N ALA A 721 -45.67 -9.37 -14.38
CA ALA A 721 -46.42 -8.37 -15.14
C ALA A 721 -47.77 -8.90 -15.67
N ALA A 722 -47.85 -10.18 -16.03
CA ALA A 722 -49.07 -10.76 -16.58
C ALA A 722 -50.19 -10.97 -15.55
N VAL A 723 -49.85 -11.23 -14.28
CA VAL A 723 -50.85 -11.50 -13.23
C VAL A 723 -51.80 -10.31 -12.99
N PRO A 724 -51.34 -9.06 -12.82
CA PRO A 724 -52.24 -7.91 -12.66
C PRO A 724 -53.06 -7.61 -13.92
N VAL A 725 -52.52 -7.88 -15.11
CA VAL A 725 -53.26 -7.73 -16.38
C VAL A 725 -54.40 -8.73 -16.48
N GLN A 726 -54.16 -9.99 -16.11
CA GLN A 726 -55.16 -11.06 -16.19
C GLN A 726 -56.23 -10.96 -15.10
N PHE A 727 -55.81 -10.68 -13.86
CA PHE A 727 -56.69 -10.64 -12.68
C PHE A 727 -57.09 -9.22 -12.28
N GLY A 728 -56.78 -8.20 -13.09
CA GLY A 728 -57.10 -6.79 -12.80
C GLY A 728 -58.56 -6.42 -13.07
N PRO A 729 -58.89 -5.11 -13.09
CA PRO A 729 -60.26 -4.62 -13.28
C PRO A 729 -60.93 -5.11 -14.58
N GLY A 730 -60.13 -5.35 -15.63
CA GLY A 730 -60.60 -5.93 -16.90
C GLY A 730 -61.00 -7.41 -16.82
N GLY A 731 -60.61 -8.13 -15.76
CA GLY A 731 -60.93 -9.54 -15.50
C GLY A 731 -62.01 -9.76 -14.43
N GLY A 732 -62.63 -8.69 -13.90
CA GLY A 732 -63.76 -8.78 -12.96
C GLY A 732 -63.42 -9.03 -11.48
N TYR A 733 -62.15 -9.04 -11.09
CA TYR A 733 -61.72 -9.26 -9.70
C TYR A 733 -61.53 -7.93 -8.94
N ARG A 734 -61.72 -7.97 -7.61
CA ARG A 734 -61.45 -6.82 -6.72
C ARG A 734 -59.92 -6.62 -6.54
N PRO A 735 -59.43 -5.39 -6.29
CA PRO A 735 -58.00 -5.08 -6.21
C PRO A 735 -57.18 -5.89 -5.20
N VAL A 736 -57.79 -6.37 -4.11
CA VAL A 736 -57.08 -7.23 -3.13
C VAL A 736 -57.09 -8.69 -3.58
N THR A 737 -58.17 -9.14 -4.20
CA THR A 737 -58.30 -10.53 -4.69
C THR A 737 -57.44 -10.79 -5.92
N SER A 738 -57.16 -9.77 -6.72
CA SER A 738 -56.28 -9.84 -7.90
C SER A 738 -54.82 -10.10 -7.56
N GLU A 739 -54.39 -9.79 -6.33
CA GLU A 739 -53.01 -9.99 -5.86
C GLU A 739 -52.81 -11.37 -5.17
N LEU A 740 -53.88 -12.11 -4.88
CA LEU A 740 -53.81 -13.44 -4.24
C LEU A 740 -52.95 -14.47 -4.99
N PRO A 741 -52.92 -14.53 -6.34
CA PRO A 741 -52.06 -15.45 -7.07
C PRO A 741 -50.57 -15.34 -6.72
N PHE A 742 -50.08 -14.18 -6.26
CA PHE A 742 -48.69 -14.01 -5.83
C PHE A 742 -48.33 -14.84 -4.57
N LEU A 743 -49.31 -15.31 -3.79
CA LEU A 743 -49.06 -16.26 -2.69
C LEU A 743 -48.52 -17.60 -3.19
N ALA A 744 -48.85 -18.01 -4.41
CA ALA A 744 -48.33 -19.22 -5.02
C ALA A 744 -46.80 -19.15 -5.20
N LEU A 745 -46.24 -17.96 -5.46
CA LEU A 745 -44.79 -17.76 -5.54
C LEU A 745 -44.11 -17.96 -4.17
N LEU A 746 -44.74 -17.47 -3.09
CA LEU A 746 -44.23 -17.66 -1.74
C LEU A 746 -44.25 -19.14 -1.34
N LEU A 747 -45.36 -19.83 -1.60
CA LEU A 747 -45.48 -21.27 -1.35
C LEU A 747 -44.46 -22.06 -2.17
N GLY A 748 -44.32 -21.76 -3.46
CA GLY A 748 -43.31 -22.39 -4.33
C GLY A 748 -41.88 -22.21 -3.81
N THR A 749 -41.57 -21.03 -3.27
CA THR A 749 -40.25 -20.73 -2.66
C THR A 749 -40.02 -21.55 -1.40
N ILE A 750 -41.05 -21.70 -0.55
CA ILE A 750 -40.98 -22.52 0.65
C ILE A 750 -40.76 -24.00 0.27
N PHE A 751 -41.55 -24.53 -0.67
CA PHE A 751 -41.39 -25.91 -1.15
C PHE A 751 -40.01 -26.14 -1.78
N SER A 752 -39.54 -25.22 -2.61
CA SER A 752 -38.20 -25.29 -3.21
C SER A 752 -37.09 -25.23 -2.16
N GLY A 753 -37.22 -24.38 -1.14
CA GLY A 753 -36.26 -24.28 -0.04
C GLY A 753 -36.22 -25.55 0.80
N THR A 754 -37.37 -26.10 1.16
CA THR A 754 -37.48 -27.37 1.89
C THR A 754 -36.89 -28.53 1.09
N ALA A 755 -37.21 -28.63 -0.20
CA ALA A 755 -36.61 -29.62 -1.08
C ALA A 755 -35.09 -29.49 -1.09
N ASN A 756 -34.55 -28.27 -1.29
CA ASN A 756 -33.11 -28.05 -1.30
C ASN A 756 -32.43 -28.50 0.01
N THR A 757 -33.02 -28.19 1.17
CA THR A 757 -32.47 -28.62 2.47
C THR A 757 -32.49 -30.14 2.67
N ILE A 758 -33.50 -30.84 2.13
CA ILE A 758 -33.58 -32.31 2.22
C ILE A 758 -32.54 -32.97 1.32
N PHE A 759 -32.30 -32.43 0.13
CA PHE A 759 -31.27 -32.92 -0.78
C PHE A 759 -29.86 -32.64 -0.23
N GLU A 760 -29.61 -31.46 0.35
CA GLU A 760 -28.33 -31.11 1.00
C GLU A 760 -28.01 -31.97 2.24
N ALA A 761 -29.03 -32.40 3.00
CA ALA A 761 -28.83 -33.22 4.20
C ALA A 761 -28.34 -34.65 3.92
N ASN A 762 -28.46 -35.13 2.67
CA ASN A 762 -28.13 -36.50 2.29
C ASN A 762 -26.70 -36.66 1.75
N GLU A 763 -25.91 -35.59 1.65
CA GLU A 763 -24.61 -35.62 0.96
C GLU A 763 -23.46 -35.06 1.79
N ASN A 764 -22.35 -35.82 1.88
CA ASN A 764 -21.18 -35.48 2.69
C ASN A 764 -20.16 -34.56 1.97
N GLN A 765 -20.37 -34.21 0.70
CA GLN A 765 -19.45 -33.41 -0.13
C GLN A 765 -20.25 -32.48 -1.06
N PRO A 766 -20.04 -31.15 -1.03
CA PRO A 766 -20.77 -30.23 -1.91
C PRO A 766 -20.18 -30.24 -3.32
N VAL A 767 -20.77 -31.00 -4.26
CA VAL A 767 -20.38 -30.95 -5.68
C VAL A 767 -21.44 -30.17 -6.48
N PRO A 768 -21.07 -29.21 -7.34
CA PRO A 768 -22.04 -28.38 -8.09
C PRO A 768 -23.07 -29.15 -8.93
N LYS A 769 -22.74 -30.38 -9.33
CA LYS A 769 -23.61 -31.26 -10.14
C LYS A 769 -24.84 -31.74 -9.35
N ASP A 770 -24.74 -31.77 -8.02
CA ASP A 770 -25.76 -32.39 -7.16
C ASP A 770 -26.96 -31.45 -6.92
N HIS A 771 -26.87 -30.19 -7.36
CA HIS A 771 -28.01 -29.25 -7.41
C HIS A 771 -28.91 -29.43 -8.65
N LEU A 772 -28.52 -30.25 -9.63
CA LEU A 772 -29.28 -30.45 -10.87
C LEU A 772 -30.61 -31.22 -10.68
N PRO A 773 -30.70 -32.31 -9.87
CA PRO A 773 -31.94 -33.08 -9.76
C PRO A 773 -33.15 -32.26 -9.24
N PRO A 774 -33.04 -31.42 -8.19
CA PRO A 774 -34.13 -30.52 -7.80
C PRO A 774 -34.55 -29.55 -8.92
N MET A 775 -33.58 -29.05 -9.71
CA MET A 775 -33.86 -28.17 -10.86
C MET A 775 -34.62 -28.89 -11.98
N MET A 776 -34.31 -30.16 -12.24
CA MET A 776 -35.01 -30.97 -13.25
C MET A 776 -36.47 -31.23 -12.86
N ILE A 777 -36.74 -31.47 -11.58
CA ILE A 777 -38.11 -31.59 -11.07
C ILE A 777 -38.82 -30.23 -11.19
N GLY A 778 -38.16 -29.16 -10.76
CA GLY A 778 -38.69 -27.79 -10.83
C GLY A 778 -39.05 -27.34 -12.24
N SER A 779 -38.28 -27.73 -13.27
CA SER A 779 -38.56 -27.33 -14.66
C SER A 779 -39.86 -27.92 -15.21
N ILE A 780 -40.22 -29.14 -14.81
CA ILE A 780 -41.49 -29.78 -15.19
C ILE A 780 -42.67 -29.01 -14.58
N PHE A 781 -42.61 -28.72 -13.28
CA PHE A 781 -43.64 -27.93 -12.60
C PHE A 781 -43.74 -26.51 -13.14
N PHE A 782 -42.61 -25.89 -13.47
CA PHE A 782 -42.56 -24.55 -14.06
C PHE A 782 -43.28 -24.49 -15.42
N ALA A 783 -42.97 -25.43 -16.33
CA ALA A 783 -43.62 -25.50 -17.64
C ALA A 783 -45.12 -25.83 -17.53
N ALA A 784 -45.48 -26.81 -16.69
CA ALA A 784 -46.87 -27.17 -16.46
C ALA A 784 -47.69 -26.01 -15.85
N GLY A 785 -47.11 -25.28 -14.89
CA GLY A 785 -47.75 -24.13 -14.26
C GLY A 785 -48.01 -22.99 -15.24
N LEU A 786 -47.04 -22.68 -16.11
CA LEU A 786 -47.23 -21.67 -17.17
C LEU A 786 -48.30 -22.09 -18.19
N PHE A 787 -48.33 -23.38 -18.56
CA PHE A 787 -49.36 -23.91 -19.44
C PHE A 787 -50.74 -23.77 -18.81
N VAL A 788 -50.91 -24.15 -17.54
CA VAL A 788 -52.19 -24.00 -16.82
C VAL A 788 -52.58 -22.52 -16.74
N PHE A 789 -51.66 -21.64 -16.35
CA PHE A 789 -51.92 -20.19 -16.28
C PHE A 789 -52.41 -19.62 -17.61
N GLY A 790 -51.72 -19.92 -18.71
CA GLY A 790 -52.12 -19.47 -20.05
C GLY A 790 -53.38 -20.18 -20.58
N TRP A 791 -53.63 -21.43 -20.20
CA TRP A 791 -54.86 -22.12 -20.56
C TRP A 791 -56.07 -21.50 -19.86
N THR A 792 -55.93 -21.13 -18.59
CA THR A 792 -56.97 -20.48 -17.81
C THR A 792 -57.21 -19.02 -18.20
N SER A 793 -56.36 -18.41 -19.03
CA SER A 793 -56.54 -17.00 -19.41
C SER A 793 -57.56 -16.77 -20.54
N LEU A 794 -58.07 -17.83 -21.16
CA LEU A 794 -59.06 -17.75 -22.23
C LEU A 794 -60.41 -17.25 -21.70
N SER A 795 -60.98 -16.24 -22.37
CA SER A 795 -62.26 -15.60 -22.05
C SER A 795 -63.49 -16.53 -22.07
N ASN A 796 -63.33 -17.78 -22.51
CA ASN A 796 -64.40 -18.78 -22.58
C ASN A 796 -64.43 -19.72 -21.36
N ILE A 797 -63.51 -19.53 -20.40
CA ILE A 797 -63.35 -20.35 -19.20
C ILE A 797 -63.85 -19.61 -17.93
N TYR A 798 -64.20 -18.32 -18.05
CA TYR A 798 -64.75 -17.49 -16.97
C TYR A 798 -66.14 -16.95 -17.30
#